data_AF-A0AA86L238-F1
#
_entry.id   AF-A0AA86L238-F1
#
_cell.length_a   1.000
_cell.length_b   1.000
_cell.length_c   1.000
_cell.angle_alpha   90.00
_cell.angle_beta   90.00
_cell.angle_gamma   90.00
#
_symmetry.space_group_name_H-M   'P 1'
#
loop_
_entity.id
_entity.type
_entity.pdbx_description
1 polymer ?
#
loop_
_entity_poly.entity_id
_entity_poly.type
_entity_poly.pdbx_seq_one_letter_code
_entity_poly.pdbx_strand_id
1 'polypeptide(L)'
;MFTRALTRWRPAILALLALVGCTPAAARAAEDGGVAAVSDGWVPNEDDSWLFDLRSGAYRLGGGVRGYQTPQGICVDLGDMVLALDLSLRIDRKLRRATGWVFDERRTLTIDREAGEVRAGSQRLRIAPGAIRDTAAGWCVDLESLDTWLGLPIAADLSNAVLRIDAAEKLPFQLAAERRARAAALRPQVSFDLASLPQARRPYRAWTPPSVDVVASAGAVADRRGGSHVQARYEVFAAVEALGHSVDARLSSDNRGVPDSLRLRLYRTDPEGRLLGPLRATHYAVGDVGLLSTGLVAQSAPGRGAVITNRPVERPDSFDRTDFRGDLPAGWDAELYRNGQLLAFATPGADGRYEFLDIPLQYGSNRFEIILYGPQGQIRREIKQLQVGIDSIPPRRTWYWAGIAQENADLVEFGGHHATFRRGWRGTLGLERGLDARTSVAAYAHSLMIENVRRTYGEVALRRAIGPTLVEVAGAYAGDGGSAARASWLAAFGETYVRADAMRGWGGFVSDRFAGSVRGLYQLSLDQAVALGRTVLPLHVDARQVDRWTGVSSLEATARVSANLRAISLTGQLDWVRSHNPFGTDPPDNLGATLLANARIGRIRLRGEARVALAGDNDAARMALIGEWAGKGDAEWRGEFGYDRGYDRVRAGIGYTRRFRRFQLSGFGEVASDGSVAASLSLAFSFGPKPDGGWRLSSEKLASRGQVLADIFLDDNGDGVRQPGESAMAGVPLTAGRVHADAATDAAGQAMIDGLEPFRPVMIGIDAGSLPDPYVQSALPGIVVTPRPGVATRVTLPMVAAGEIEGMALRDGGQAIEGLGLELIDAEGRVRATTLSEFDGYFLFEGVPYGRYTVRLDRTSAAALRLDPGFAIFASPDRAAPRVRLGPLALKLLPRALAGPGAAAPDGEASDGSP
;
A
#
# COMPACT_ATOMS: atom_id res chain seq x y z
N MET A 1 36.27 -38.46 11.77
CA MET A 1 36.86 -38.56 10.41
C MET A 1 36.00 -37.74 9.47
N PHE A 2 36.59 -37.10 8.45
CA PHE A 2 36.00 -36.13 7.51
C PHE A 2 36.13 -34.63 7.86
N THR A 3 37.34 -34.23 8.27
CA THR A 3 37.87 -32.85 8.14
C THR A 3 38.81 -32.70 6.94
N ARG A 4 38.55 -33.43 5.84
CA ARG A 4 39.31 -33.32 4.57
C ARG A 4 38.41 -33.59 3.38
N ALA A 5 37.65 -32.61 2.91
CA ALA A 5 36.92 -32.74 1.63
C ALA A 5 36.46 -31.46 0.92
N LEU A 6 36.87 -30.23 1.30
CA LEU A 6 36.34 -29.02 0.63
C LEU A 6 37.34 -27.87 0.43
N THR A 7 38.60 -28.20 0.09
CA THR A 7 39.64 -27.23 -0.29
C THR A 7 40.31 -27.52 -1.64
N ARG A 8 39.62 -28.21 -2.57
CA ARG A 8 40.24 -28.64 -3.84
C ARG A 8 39.72 -28.04 -5.14
N TRP A 9 38.83 -27.05 -5.11
CA TRP A 9 38.25 -26.47 -6.34
C TRP A 9 38.37 -24.94 -6.41
N ARG A 10 39.40 -24.36 -5.78
CA ARG A 10 39.72 -22.93 -5.88
C ARG A 10 40.78 -22.51 -6.91
N PRO A 11 41.67 -23.36 -7.46
CA PRO A 11 42.64 -22.87 -8.44
C PRO A 11 42.22 -23.02 -9.92
N ALA A 12 41.08 -23.66 -10.22
CA ALA A 12 40.68 -23.94 -11.61
C ALA A 12 39.86 -22.82 -12.29
N ILE A 13 39.41 -21.81 -11.55
CA ILE A 13 38.62 -20.68 -12.10
C ILE A 13 39.50 -19.45 -12.39
N LEU A 14 40.73 -19.42 -11.86
CA LEU A 14 41.70 -18.33 -12.09
C LEU A 14 42.60 -18.54 -13.31
N ALA A 15 42.47 -19.67 -14.01
CA ALA A 15 43.30 -20.01 -15.18
C ALA A 15 42.61 -19.76 -16.54
N LEU A 16 41.42 -19.13 -16.57
CA LEU A 16 40.62 -18.94 -17.80
C LEU A 16 40.33 -17.47 -18.14
N LEU A 17 41.07 -16.52 -17.55
CA LEU A 17 41.02 -15.09 -17.92
C LEU A 17 42.37 -14.52 -18.36
N ALA A 18 43.31 -15.38 -18.74
CA ALA A 18 44.59 -14.99 -19.33
C ALA A 18 44.69 -15.54 -20.75
N LEU A 19 44.08 -14.85 -21.72
CA LEU A 19 44.48 -14.74 -23.13
C LEU A 19 43.36 -14.07 -23.92
N VAL A 20 43.59 -12.80 -24.31
CA VAL A 20 43.36 -12.21 -25.65
C VAL A 20 43.51 -10.70 -25.49
N GLY A 21 44.54 -10.14 -26.13
CA GLY A 21 44.80 -8.71 -26.15
C GLY A 21 46.25 -8.38 -26.51
N CYS A 22 46.69 -8.84 -27.69
CA CYS A 22 47.97 -8.48 -28.28
C CYS A 22 48.03 -6.98 -28.63
N THR A 23 49.11 -6.29 -28.23
CA THR A 23 49.83 -5.29 -29.04
C THR A 23 51.24 -5.07 -28.46
N PRO A 24 52.25 -4.76 -29.30
CA PRO A 24 53.66 -4.86 -28.94
C PRO A 24 54.16 -3.65 -28.13
N ALA A 25 54.91 -3.92 -27.06
CA ALA A 25 55.75 -2.94 -26.39
C ALA A 25 57.03 -2.73 -27.20
N ALA A 26 57.06 -1.66 -28.00
CA ALA A 26 58.31 -1.10 -28.50
C ALA A 26 58.92 -0.23 -27.40
N ALA A 27 59.94 -0.75 -26.73
CA ALA A 27 60.85 0.07 -25.94
C ALA A 27 61.69 0.91 -26.89
N ARG A 28 61.41 2.22 -26.95
CA ARG A 28 62.35 3.22 -27.46
C ARG A 28 62.87 4.02 -26.28
N ALA A 29 64.19 4.04 -26.17
CA ALA A 29 64.96 4.85 -25.24
C ALA A 29 64.54 6.32 -25.33
N ALA A 30 64.41 6.96 -24.17
CA ALA A 30 64.32 8.40 -24.07
C ALA A 30 65.71 8.97 -24.39
N GLU A 31 65.85 9.55 -25.57
CA GLU A 31 66.90 10.52 -25.86
C GLU A 31 66.54 11.84 -25.17
N ASP A 32 67.47 12.33 -24.36
CA ASP A 32 67.50 13.69 -23.83
C ASP A 32 67.66 14.67 -25.00
N GLY A 33 66.54 15.21 -25.45
CA GLY A 33 66.47 16.29 -26.43
C GLY A 33 65.66 17.42 -25.84
N GLY A 34 66.35 18.41 -25.27
CA GLY A 34 65.76 19.69 -24.91
C GLY A 34 65.16 20.34 -26.14
N VAL A 35 63.85 20.26 -26.31
CA VAL A 35 63.10 21.06 -27.27
C VAL A 35 62.53 22.24 -26.48
N ALA A 36 63.11 23.41 -26.71
CA ALA A 36 62.52 24.67 -26.31
C ALA A 36 61.10 24.72 -26.87
N ALA A 37 60.11 24.78 -25.98
CA ALA A 37 58.76 25.10 -26.37
C ALA A 37 58.79 26.53 -26.92
N VAL A 38 58.58 26.66 -28.23
CA VAL A 38 58.17 27.92 -28.84
C VAL A 38 56.87 28.30 -28.13
N SER A 39 56.92 29.28 -27.24
CA SER A 39 55.70 29.96 -26.80
C SER A 39 55.14 30.60 -28.04
N ASP A 40 54.04 30.07 -28.57
CA ASP A 40 53.28 30.80 -29.55
C ASP A 40 52.91 32.11 -28.86
N GLY A 41 53.46 33.23 -29.36
CA GLY A 41 53.41 34.55 -28.72
C GLY A 41 52.02 35.16 -28.70
N TRP A 42 50.98 34.33 -28.79
CA TRP A 42 49.60 34.72 -28.70
C TRP A 42 49.33 35.26 -27.29
N VAL A 43 48.88 36.51 -27.26
CA VAL A 43 48.46 37.21 -26.05
C VAL A 43 46.95 37.41 -26.16
N PRO A 44 46.19 37.16 -25.07
CA PRO A 44 44.75 37.38 -25.07
C PRO A 44 44.41 38.81 -25.51
N ASN A 45 43.56 38.93 -26.53
CA ASN A 45 43.04 40.19 -27.04
C ASN A 45 41.49 40.12 -27.08
N GLU A 46 40.84 41.28 -27.27
CA GLU A 46 39.36 41.35 -27.26
C GLU A 46 38.73 40.70 -28.50
N ASP A 47 39.40 40.76 -29.65
CA ASP A 47 38.90 40.20 -30.92
C ASP A 47 38.77 38.67 -30.87
N ASP A 48 39.63 38.01 -30.09
CA ASP A 48 39.64 36.56 -29.88
C ASP A 48 38.72 36.12 -28.72
N SER A 49 38.06 37.05 -28.02
CA SER A 49 37.28 36.75 -26.82
C SER A 49 35.86 36.28 -27.12
N TRP A 50 35.41 35.27 -26.38
CA TRP A 50 34.09 34.68 -26.49
C TRP A 50 33.42 34.57 -25.12
N LEU A 51 32.10 34.74 -25.08
CA LEU A 51 31.27 34.39 -23.94
C LEU A 51 30.34 33.25 -24.35
N PHE A 52 30.70 32.03 -23.99
CA PHE A 52 29.96 30.85 -24.37
C PHE A 52 28.78 30.58 -23.43
N ASP A 53 27.63 30.20 -23.99
CA ASP A 53 26.54 29.62 -23.22
C ASP A 53 26.82 28.13 -22.98
N LEU A 54 26.89 27.69 -21.71
CA LEU A 54 27.17 26.28 -21.39
C LEU A 54 25.86 25.48 -21.38
N ARG A 55 25.80 24.40 -22.16
CA ARG A 55 24.62 23.56 -22.32
C ARG A 55 24.91 22.09 -22.17
N SER A 56 23.97 21.36 -21.58
CA SER A 56 23.97 19.90 -21.55
C SER A 56 22.55 19.40 -21.81
N GLY A 57 22.31 18.83 -23.00
CA GLY A 57 20.96 18.51 -23.47
C GLY A 57 20.06 19.75 -23.48
N ALA A 58 18.92 19.70 -22.77
CA ALA A 58 17.98 20.80 -22.64
C ALA A 58 18.35 21.83 -21.55
N TYR A 59 19.41 21.60 -20.79
CA TYR A 59 19.77 22.43 -19.62
C TYR A 59 20.82 23.49 -20.00
N ARG A 60 20.52 24.74 -19.64
CA ARG A 60 21.46 25.87 -19.68
C ARG A 60 22.13 26.02 -18.31
N LEU A 61 23.45 26.14 -18.28
CA LEU A 61 24.28 26.08 -17.06
C LEU A 61 25.03 27.41 -16.85
N GLY A 62 24.92 27.97 -15.64
CA GLY A 62 25.62 29.20 -15.26
C GLY A 62 25.19 30.47 -16.02
N GLY A 63 25.99 31.53 -15.89
CA GLY A 63 25.79 32.84 -16.55
C GLY A 63 26.56 33.03 -17.86
N GLY A 64 27.20 31.97 -18.35
CA GLY A 64 28.14 32.00 -19.47
C GLY A 64 29.59 31.73 -19.02
N VAL A 65 30.39 31.18 -19.94
CA VAL A 65 31.79 30.81 -19.73
C VAL A 65 32.65 31.64 -20.67
N ARG A 66 33.56 32.44 -20.13
CA ARG A 66 34.50 33.19 -20.96
C ARG A 66 35.52 32.24 -21.57
N GLY A 67 35.85 32.46 -22.83
CA GLY A 67 36.88 31.71 -23.53
C GLY A 67 37.55 32.56 -24.59
N TYR A 68 38.59 32.00 -25.20
CA TYR A 68 39.32 32.64 -26.28
C TYR A 68 39.57 31.65 -27.40
N GLN A 69 39.48 32.13 -28.63
CA GLN A 69 39.93 31.39 -29.80
C GLN A 69 41.45 31.58 -29.93
N THR A 70 42.20 30.48 -29.87
CA THR A 70 43.66 30.47 -29.98
C THR A 70 44.09 29.75 -31.26
N PRO A 71 45.33 29.94 -31.74
CA PRO A 71 45.83 29.21 -32.92
C PRO A 71 45.79 27.67 -32.77
N GLN A 72 45.81 27.18 -31.53
CA GLN A 72 45.79 25.74 -31.21
C GLN A 72 44.38 25.19 -30.94
N GLY A 73 43.34 26.03 -30.93
CA GLY A 73 42.00 25.63 -30.55
C GLY A 73 41.35 26.62 -29.58
N ILE A 74 40.31 26.19 -28.88
CA ILE A 74 39.55 27.05 -27.97
C ILE A 74 40.04 26.79 -26.55
N CYS A 75 40.29 27.86 -25.79
CA CYS A 75 40.49 27.74 -24.35
C CYS A 75 39.35 28.42 -23.60
N VAL A 76 39.00 27.90 -22.43
CA VAL A 76 37.91 28.40 -21.58
C VAL A 76 38.42 28.72 -20.18
N ASP A 77 37.86 29.72 -19.53
CA ASP A 77 38.22 30.08 -18.16
C ASP A 77 37.79 28.98 -17.19
N LEU A 78 38.77 28.40 -16.49
CA LEU A 78 38.53 27.31 -15.54
C LEU A 78 37.66 27.78 -14.37
N GLY A 79 37.75 29.04 -13.95
CA GLY A 79 36.94 29.59 -12.86
C GLY A 79 35.47 29.67 -13.25
N ASP A 80 35.17 30.17 -14.44
CA ASP A 80 33.81 30.21 -14.98
C ASP A 80 33.24 28.79 -15.17
N MET A 81 34.05 27.84 -15.63
CA MET A 81 33.65 26.43 -15.75
C MET A 81 33.34 25.80 -14.38
N VAL A 82 34.16 26.08 -13.36
CA VAL A 82 33.92 25.62 -11.98
C VAL A 82 32.61 26.19 -11.44
N LEU A 83 32.32 27.46 -11.69
CA LEU A 83 31.08 28.11 -11.27
C LEU A 83 29.86 27.59 -12.05
N ALA A 84 29.96 27.44 -13.37
CA ALA A 84 28.86 27.03 -14.22
C ALA A 84 28.43 25.56 -13.99
N LEU A 85 29.39 24.69 -13.65
CA LEU A 85 29.16 23.28 -13.34
C LEU A 85 29.03 22.98 -11.84
N ASP A 86 29.15 24.00 -10.99
CA ASP A 86 29.18 23.89 -9.53
C ASP A 86 30.20 22.84 -9.03
N LEU A 87 31.43 22.87 -9.57
CA LEU A 87 32.47 21.91 -9.21
C LEU A 87 33.08 22.23 -7.84
N SER A 88 33.39 21.20 -7.05
CA SER A 88 34.13 21.36 -5.79
C SER A 88 35.62 21.51 -6.03
N LEU A 89 36.03 22.48 -6.85
CA LEU A 89 37.43 22.76 -7.20
C LEU A 89 37.85 24.14 -6.69
N ARG A 90 38.88 24.19 -5.84
CA ARG A 90 39.45 25.44 -5.36
C ARG A 90 40.68 25.80 -6.17
N ILE A 91 40.68 26.97 -6.79
CA ILE A 91 41.82 27.49 -7.57
C ILE A 91 42.62 28.46 -6.69
N ASP A 92 43.86 28.10 -6.36
CA ASP A 92 44.81 28.96 -5.66
C ASP A 92 45.78 29.58 -6.68
N ARG A 93 45.60 30.87 -6.94
CA ARG A 93 46.42 31.63 -7.90
C ARG A 93 47.86 31.82 -7.41
N LYS A 94 48.11 31.89 -6.09
CA LYS A 94 49.45 32.11 -5.52
C LYS A 94 50.27 30.83 -5.58
N LEU A 95 49.66 29.71 -5.19
CA LEU A 95 50.30 28.39 -5.24
C LEU A 95 50.26 27.75 -6.63
N ARG A 96 49.72 28.46 -7.63
CA ARG A 96 49.48 27.99 -9.00
C ARG A 96 48.89 26.57 -9.06
N ARG A 97 47.97 26.26 -8.14
CA ARG A 97 47.40 24.92 -7.96
C ARG A 97 45.88 24.98 -7.84
N ALA A 98 45.17 24.05 -8.48
CA ALA A 98 43.74 23.82 -8.26
C ALA A 98 43.54 22.43 -7.62
N THR A 99 42.76 22.32 -6.55
CA THR A 99 42.52 21.07 -5.82
C THR A 99 41.05 20.88 -5.48
N GLY A 100 40.57 19.64 -5.58
CA GLY A 100 39.17 19.34 -5.34
C GLY A 100 38.75 17.99 -5.91
N TRP A 101 37.49 17.92 -6.34
CA TRP A 101 36.90 16.75 -6.96
C TRP A 101 35.75 17.16 -7.90
N VAL A 102 35.36 16.26 -8.80
CA VAL A 102 34.46 16.55 -9.91
C VAL A 102 33.28 15.56 -9.93
N PHE A 103 32.05 16.04 -9.69
CA PHE A 103 30.77 15.30 -9.68
C PHE A 103 30.61 14.16 -8.66
N ASP A 104 31.70 13.59 -8.16
CA ASP A 104 31.72 12.55 -7.14
C ASP A 104 32.98 12.77 -6.28
N GLU A 105 32.86 12.67 -4.96
CA GLU A 105 33.97 12.82 -4.00
C GLU A 105 35.13 11.85 -4.26
N ARG A 106 34.86 10.74 -4.96
CA ARG A 106 35.87 9.74 -5.39
C ARG A 106 36.68 10.20 -6.60
N ARG A 107 36.20 11.15 -7.40
CA ARG A 107 36.86 11.68 -8.60
C ARG A 107 37.65 12.94 -8.23
N THR A 108 38.74 12.76 -7.50
CA THR A 108 39.63 13.87 -7.11
C THR A 108 40.32 14.47 -8.33
N LEU A 109 40.48 15.80 -8.34
CA LEU A 109 41.20 16.53 -9.37
C LEU A 109 42.20 17.48 -8.70
N THR A 110 43.47 17.36 -9.09
CA THR A 110 44.54 18.28 -8.71
C THR A 110 45.27 18.73 -9.96
N ILE A 111 45.26 20.02 -10.23
CA ILE A 111 46.02 20.64 -11.32
C ILE A 111 47.16 21.41 -10.66
N ASP A 112 48.41 20.97 -10.86
CA ASP A 112 49.60 21.60 -10.31
C ASP A 112 50.47 22.15 -11.44
N ARG A 113 50.43 23.46 -11.63
CA ARG A 113 51.18 24.12 -12.73
C ARG A 113 52.66 24.26 -12.42
N GLU A 114 53.06 24.24 -11.15
CA GLU A 114 54.47 24.30 -10.76
C GLU A 114 55.16 22.95 -10.97
N ALA A 115 54.48 21.86 -10.64
CA ALA A 115 54.93 20.50 -10.94
C ALA A 115 54.72 20.10 -12.41
N GLY A 116 53.91 20.85 -13.17
CA GLY A 116 53.56 20.54 -14.56
C GLY A 116 52.71 19.27 -14.71
N GLU A 117 51.91 18.93 -13.69
CA GLU A 117 51.19 17.66 -13.57
C GLU A 117 49.69 17.90 -13.23
N VAL A 118 48.81 17.10 -13.84
CA VAL A 118 47.40 16.95 -13.43
C VAL A 118 47.18 15.54 -12.90
N ARG A 119 46.54 15.45 -11.73
CA ARG A 119 46.08 14.20 -11.13
C ARG A 119 44.56 14.16 -11.18
N ALA A 120 44.01 13.31 -12.04
CA ALA A 120 42.57 13.09 -12.19
C ALA A 120 42.23 11.65 -11.76
N GLY A 121 41.70 11.48 -10.55
CA GLY A 121 41.52 10.18 -9.91
C GLY A 121 42.87 9.44 -9.75
N SER A 122 43.00 8.28 -10.41
CA SER A 122 44.24 7.49 -10.43
C SER A 122 45.21 7.87 -11.55
N GLN A 123 44.78 8.70 -12.50
CA GLN A 123 45.60 9.08 -13.65
C GLN A 123 46.51 10.27 -13.32
N ARG A 124 47.77 10.17 -13.75
CA ARG A 124 48.74 11.27 -13.72
C ARG A 124 49.05 11.68 -15.15
N LEU A 125 48.74 12.92 -15.48
CA LEU A 125 48.88 13.49 -16.80
C LEU A 125 49.88 14.66 -16.74
N ARG A 126 50.74 14.77 -17.75
CA ARG A 126 51.64 15.94 -17.88
C ARG A 126 50.86 17.09 -18.52
N ILE A 127 51.02 18.31 -18.00
CA ILE A 127 50.42 19.51 -18.62
C ILE A 127 51.21 19.81 -19.90
N ALA A 128 50.53 19.75 -21.05
CA ALA A 128 51.14 20.08 -22.34
C ALA A 128 51.48 21.57 -22.44
N PRO A 129 52.54 21.96 -23.17
CA PRO A 129 52.84 23.36 -23.46
C PRO A 129 51.62 24.05 -24.11
N GLY A 130 51.16 25.17 -23.54
CA GLY A 130 49.99 25.90 -24.04
C GLY A 130 48.63 25.40 -23.52
N ALA A 131 48.56 24.28 -22.79
CA ALA A 131 47.29 23.75 -22.25
C ALA A 131 46.64 24.66 -21.20
N ILE A 132 47.43 25.50 -20.52
CA ILE A 132 46.93 26.52 -19.59
C ILE A 132 47.62 27.85 -19.88
N ARG A 133 46.83 28.86 -20.25
CA ARG A 133 47.27 30.23 -20.51
C ARG A 133 46.74 31.17 -19.42
N ASP A 134 47.54 32.15 -19.03
CA ASP A 134 47.11 33.16 -18.07
C ASP A 134 46.41 34.31 -18.81
N THR A 135 45.21 34.68 -18.35
CA THR A 135 44.39 35.75 -18.91
C THR A 135 43.95 36.71 -17.81
N ALA A 136 43.34 37.84 -18.18
CA ALA A 136 42.76 38.76 -17.21
C ALA A 136 41.63 38.12 -16.38
N ALA A 137 40.88 37.17 -16.97
CA ALA A 137 39.81 36.44 -16.30
C ALA A 137 40.33 35.38 -15.32
N GLY A 138 41.42 34.70 -15.68
CA GLY A 138 41.95 33.57 -14.93
C GLY A 138 42.76 32.60 -15.80
N TRP A 139 42.73 31.33 -15.44
CA TRP A 139 43.39 30.28 -16.21
C TRP A 139 42.50 29.87 -17.38
N CYS A 140 42.92 30.22 -18.59
CA CYS A 140 42.30 29.73 -19.81
C CYS A 140 42.88 28.34 -20.12
N VAL A 141 42.07 27.31 -19.92
CA VAL A 141 42.45 25.92 -20.13
C VAL A 141 41.95 25.49 -21.50
N ASP A 142 42.84 24.89 -22.28
CA ASP A 142 42.52 24.29 -23.56
C ASP A 142 41.37 23.26 -23.42
N LEU A 143 40.40 23.32 -24.34
CA LEU A 143 39.15 22.57 -24.21
C LEU A 143 39.37 21.04 -24.24
N GLU A 144 40.29 20.54 -25.06
CA GLU A 144 40.62 19.11 -25.15
C GLU A 144 41.32 18.61 -23.87
N SER A 145 42.20 19.46 -23.32
CA SER A 145 42.83 19.20 -22.03
C SER A 145 41.80 19.15 -20.90
N LEU A 146 40.84 20.08 -20.91
CA LEU A 146 39.79 20.17 -19.90
C LEU A 146 38.80 18.99 -19.98
N ASP A 147 38.41 18.58 -21.19
CA ASP A 147 37.61 17.36 -21.44
C ASP A 147 38.28 16.16 -20.77
N THR A 148 39.57 15.96 -21.05
CA THR A 148 40.34 14.85 -20.49
C THR A 148 40.41 14.90 -18.96
N TRP A 149 40.64 16.09 -18.37
CA TRP A 149 40.81 16.24 -16.93
C TRP A 149 39.50 16.10 -16.15
N LEU A 150 38.39 16.58 -16.70
CA LEU A 150 37.05 16.43 -16.10
C LEU A 150 36.40 15.09 -16.44
N GLY A 151 36.89 14.41 -17.48
CA GLY A 151 36.25 13.23 -18.06
C GLY A 151 34.87 13.55 -18.62
N LEU A 152 34.73 14.70 -19.28
CA LEU A 152 33.49 15.19 -19.86
C LEU A 152 33.71 15.69 -21.30
N PRO A 153 33.07 15.06 -22.29
CA PRO A 153 33.16 15.53 -23.67
C PRO A 153 32.49 16.90 -23.78
N ILE A 154 33.30 17.92 -24.05
CA ILE A 154 32.85 19.30 -24.24
C ILE A 154 33.19 19.72 -25.67
N ALA A 155 32.17 20.04 -26.45
CA ALA A 155 32.32 20.55 -27.82
C ALA A 155 31.93 22.02 -27.87
N ALA A 156 32.72 22.84 -28.55
CA ALA A 156 32.38 24.24 -28.81
C ALA A 156 31.69 24.39 -30.16
N ASP A 157 30.53 25.05 -30.15
CA ASP A 157 29.86 25.55 -31.33
C ASP A 157 30.07 27.07 -31.41
N LEU A 158 31.06 27.46 -32.20
CA LEU A 158 31.43 28.86 -32.39
C LEU A 158 30.33 29.68 -33.07
N SER A 159 29.51 29.05 -33.93
CA SER A 159 28.47 29.79 -34.67
C SER A 159 27.36 30.27 -33.74
N ASN A 160 27.08 29.50 -32.69
CA ASN A 160 26.06 29.81 -31.70
C ASN A 160 26.63 30.34 -30.37
N ALA A 161 27.95 30.44 -30.26
CA ALA A 161 28.66 30.70 -29.00
C ALA A 161 28.17 29.77 -27.86
N VAL A 162 28.12 28.46 -28.11
CA VAL A 162 27.66 27.45 -27.13
C VAL A 162 28.77 26.44 -26.83
N LEU A 163 28.95 26.09 -25.56
CA LEU A 163 29.70 24.90 -25.15
C LEU A 163 28.70 23.78 -24.83
N ARG A 164 28.75 22.68 -25.59
CA ARG A 164 27.85 21.54 -25.40
C ARG A 164 28.56 20.39 -24.68
N ILE A 165 27.93 19.89 -23.63
CA ILE A 165 28.40 18.72 -22.87
C ILE A 165 27.58 17.49 -23.26
N ASP A 166 28.24 16.51 -23.87
CA ASP A 166 27.65 15.29 -24.41
C ASP A 166 28.00 14.06 -23.54
N ALA A 167 27.70 14.11 -22.23
CA ALA A 167 28.04 13.04 -21.29
C ALA A 167 27.16 11.79 -21.46
N ALA A 168 27.78 10.60 -21.47
CA ALA A 168 27.06 9.31 -21.54
C ALA A 168 26.30 8.98 -20.24
N GLU A 169 26.83 9.41 -19.09
CA GLU A 169 26.19 9.32 -17.79
C GLU A 169 25.52 10.64 -17.43
N LYS A 170 24.41 10.56 -16.69
CA LYS A 170 23.69 11.75 -16.26
C LYS A 170 24.48 12.50 -15.19
N LEU A 171 24.64 13.81 -15.39
CA LEU A 171 25.37 14.68 -14.47
C LEU A 171 24.54 15.02 -13.23
N PRO A 172 25.16 15.39 -12.08
CA PRO A 172 24.45 15.65 -10.83
C PRO A 172 23.28 16.64 -10.94
N PHE A 173 23.42 17.70 -11.73
CA PHE A 173 22.36 18.69 -11.96
C PHE A 173 21.19 18.12 -12.78
N GLN A 174 21.45 17.21 -13.74
CA GLN A 174 20.40 16.53 -14.50
C GLN A 174 19.64 15.57 -13.59
N LEU A 175 20.35 14.83 -12.74
CA LEU A 175 19.75 13.98 -11.71
C LEU A 175 18.93 14.81 -10.70
N ALA A 176 19.38 16.02 -10.34
CA ALA A 176 18.63 16.94 -9.49
C ALA A 176 17.34 17.44 -10.15
N ALA A 177 17.41 17.82 -11.43
CA ALA A 177 16.23 18.21 -12.21
C ALA A 177 15.21 17.05 -12.31
N GLU A 178 15.68 15.83 -12.55
CA GLU A 178 14.82 14.64 -12.57
C GLU A 178 14.19 14.34 -11.21
N ARG A 179 14.95 14.47 -10.11
CA ARG A 179 14.41 14.34 -8.74
C ARG A 179 13.29 15.35 -8.50
N ARG A 180 13.52 16.63 -8.85
CA ARG A 180 12.51 17.69 -8.72
C ARG A 180 11.29 17.45 -9.61
N ALA A 181 11.49 16.94 -10.82
CA ALA A 181 10.38 16.55 -11.69
C ALA A 181 9.56 15.38 -11.10
N ARG A 182 10.23 14.35 -10.54
CA ARG A 182 9.55 13.27 -9.80
C ARG A 182 8.82 13.79 -8.57
N ALA A 183 9.42 14.73 -7.85
CA ALA A 183 8.82 15.38 -6.70
C ALA A 183 7.60 16.22 -7.09
N ALA A 184 7.64 16.94 -8.21
CA ALA A 184 6.49 17.67 -8.74
C ALA A 184 5.35 16.73 -9.16
N ALA A 185 5.67 15.50 -9.55
CA ALA A 185 4.69 14.44 -9.82
C ALA A 185 4.16 13.76 -8.55
N LEU A 186 4.75 14.00 -7.36
CA LEU A 186 4.17 13.60 -6.09
C LEU A 186 2.91 14.44 -5.87
N ARG A 187 1.77 13.89 -6.30
CA ARG A 187 0.49 14.38 -5.80
C ARG A 187 0.51 14.16 -4.29
N PRO A 188 0.22 15.18 -3.47
CA PRO A 188 -0.02 14.91 -2.06
C PRO A 188 -1.03 13.77 -2.01
N GLN A 189 -0.76 12.75 -1.20
CA GLN A 189 -1.81 11.80 -0.82
C GLN A 189 -2.82 12.60 -0.01
N VAL A 190 -3.65 13.38 -0.70
CA VAL A 190 -4.93 13.84 -0.18
C VAL A 190 -5.67 12.53 -0.01
N SER A 191 -5.62 11.97 1.21
CA SER A 191 -6.55 10.95 1.62
C SER A 191 -7.91 11.55 1.33
N PHE A 192 -8.58 11.05 0.30
CA PHE A 192 -9.89 11.54 -0.06
C PHE A 192 -10.77 11.34 1.16
N ASP A 193 -11.08 12.44 1.85
CA ASP A 193 -11.74 12.36 3.13
C ASP A 193 -13.20 12.00 2.88
N LEU A 194 -13.51 10.71 3.03
CA LEU A 194 -14.87 10.22 2.90
C LEU A 194 -15.81 10.92 3.89
N ALA A 195 -15.31 11.42 5.02
CA ALA A 195 -16.15 12.16 5.98
C ALA A 195 -16.58 13.54 5.45
N SER A 196 -15.83 14.12 4.51
CA SER A 196 -16.20 15.39 3.86
C SER A 196 -17.34 15.26 2.86
N LEU A 197 -17.64 14.02 2.40
CA LEU A 197 -18.74 13.75 1.49
C LEU A 197 -20.08 13.61 2.23
N PRO A 198 -21.21 13.83 1.51
CA PRO A 198 -22.54 13.54 2.03
C PRO A 198 -22.65 12.08 2.52
N GLN A 199 -23.12 11.92 3.76
CA GLN A 199 -23.30 10.61 4.39
C GLN A 199 -24.77 10.17 4.30
N ALA A 200 -25.03 9.01 3.71
CA ALA A 200 -26.34 8.37 3.78
C ALA A 200 -26.37 7.37 4.94
N ARG A 201 -27.01 7.78 6.04
CA ARG A 201 -27.22 6.93 7.21
C ARG A 201 -28.68 6.53 7.33
N ARG A 202 -28.94 5.22 7.26
CA ARG A 202 -30.27 4.67 7.56
C ARG A 202 -30.38 4.46 9.08
N PRO A 203 -31.32 5.10 9.81
CA PRO A 203 -31.54 4.79 11.22
C PRO A 203 -32.00 3.34 11.38
N TYR A 204 -31.72 2.73 12.54
CA TYR A 204 -32.23 1.39 12.88
C TYR A 204 -33.75 1.44 12.98
N ARG A 205 -34.44 0.49 12.33
CA ARG A 205 -35.90 0.40 12.39
C ARG A 205 -36.37 -0.59 13.45
N ALA A 206 -37.61 -0.41 13.91
CA ALA A 206 -38.26 -1.35 14.82
C ALA A 206 -38.52 -2.72 14.17
N TRP A 207 -38.71 -2.74 12.84
CA TRP A 207 -38.86 -3.94 12.03
C TRP A 207 -38.38 -3.67 10.59
N THR A 208 -37.73 -4.65 9.97
CA THR A 208 -37.54 -4.73 8.52
C THR A 208 -37.94 -6.11 8.01
N PRO A 209 -38.25 -6.28 6.72
CA PRO A 209 -38.27 -7.60 6.12
C PRO A 209 -36.88 -8.26 6.25
N PRO A 210 -36.80 -9.56 6.54
CA PRO A 210 -35.52 -10.25 6.64
C PRO A 210 -34.91 -10.48 5.27
N SER A 211 -33.59 -10.45 5.19
CA SER A 211 -32.84 -11.10 4.10
C SER A 211 -32.39 -12.47 4.58
N VAL A 212 -32.33 -13.45 3.69
CA VAL A 212 -31.98 -14.84 4.00
C VAL A 212 -31.03 -15.41 2.95
N ASP A 213 -29.92 -15.99 3.39
CA ASP A 213 -28.97 -16.75 2.60
C ASP A 213 -29.18 -18.25 2.91
N VAL A 214 -29.26 -19.08 1.88
CA VAL A 214 -29.45 -20.53 2.00
C VAL A 214 -28.34 -21.25 1.25
N VAL A 215 -27.71 -22.21 1.92
CA VAL A 215 -26.79 -23.17 1.30
C VAL A 215 -27.26 -24.56 1.70
N ALA A 216 -27.56 -25.40 0.71
CA ALA A 216 -27.96 -26.78 0.94
C ALA A 216 -27.11 -27.71 0.09
N SER A 217 -26.66 -28.82 0.66
CA SER A 217 -25.91 -29.85 -0.06
C SER A 217 -26.39 -31.24 0.28
N ALA A 218 -26.30 -32.12 -0.69
CA ALA A 218 -26.55 -33.55 -0.55
C ALA A 218 -25.42 -34.31 -1.22
N GLY A 219 -24.98 -35.41 -0.63
CA GLY A 219 -23.97 -36.26 -1.21
C GLY A 219 -24.12 -37.71 -0.77
N ALA A 220 -23.63 -38.62 -1.61
CA ALA A 220 -23.58 -40.04 -1.33
C ALA A 220 -22.12 -40.48 -1.43
N VAL A 221 -21.68 -41.25 -0.44
CA VAL A 221 -20.35 -41.87 -0.42
C VAL A 221 -20.55 -43.35 -0.21
N ALA A 222 -20.02 -44.17 -1.11
CA ALA A 222 -19.87 -45.59 -0.92
C ALA A 222 -18.37 -45.90 -0.90
N ASP A 223 -17.84 -46.19 0.28
CA ASP A 223 -16.44 -46.56 0.47
C ASP A 223 -16.33 -48.07 0.69
N ARG A 224 -15.34 -48.70 0.07
CA ARG A 224 -15.16 -50.16 0.16
C ARG A 224 -14.83 -50.65 1.57
N ARG A 225 -14.15 -49.84 2.39
CA ARG A 225 -13.80 -50.17 3.78
C ARG A 225 -14.78 -49.56 4.79
N GLY A 226 -15.37 -48.41 4.46
CA GLY A 226 -16.23 -47.61 5.35
C GLY A 226 -17.74 -47.74 5.13
N GLY A 227 -18.18 -48.50 4.12
CA GLY A 227 -19.60 -48.69 3.79
C GLY A 227 -20.22 -47.51 3.04
N SER A 228 -21.54 -47.55 2.87
CA SER A 228 -22.30 -46.54 2.11
C SER A 228 -23.11 -45.64 3.03
N HIS A 229 -23.03 -44.33 2.82
CA HIS A 229 -23.86 -43.37 3.55
C HIS A 229 -24.23 -42.17 2.67
N VAL A 230 -25.41 -41.63 2.94
CA VAL A 230 -25.88 -40.37 2.34
C VAL A 230 -25.77 -39.29 3.39
N GLN A 231 -25.27 -38.14 2.97
CA GLN A 231 -25.18 -36.94 3.76
C GLN A 231 -26.07 -35.87 3.15
N ALA A 232 -26.88 -35.21 3.96
CA ALA A 232 -27.62 -34.01 3.59
C ALA A 232 -27.31 -32.94 4.63
N ARG A 233 -27.02 -31.72 4.20
CA ARG A 233 -26.75 -30.58 5.08
C ARG A 233 -27.42 -29.33 4.53
N TYR A 234 -27.92 -28.48 5.41
CA TYR A 234 -28.29 -27.13 5.04
C TYR A 234 -27.86 -26.12 6.10
N GLU A 235 -27.67 -24.90 5.65
CA GLU A 235 -27.42 -23.74 6.47
C GLU A 235 -28.28 -22.59 5.96
N VAL A 236 -29.01 -21.97 6.88
CA VAL A 236 -29.84 -20.79 6.63
C VAL A 236 -29.35 -19.67 7.50
N PHE A 237 -28.91 -18.57 6.90
CA PHE A 237 -28.52 -17.36 7.59
C PHE A 237 -29.54 -16.26 7.30
N ALA A 238 -30.11 -15.63 8.33
CA ALA A 238 -31.06 -14.55 8.17
C ALA A 238 -30.58 -13.29 8.89
N ALA A 239 -30.85 -12.13 8.32
CA ALA A 239 -30.55 -10.83 8.93
C ALA A 239 -31.76 -9.91 8.83
N VAL A 240 -32.09 -9.25 9.93
CA VAL A 240 -33.25 -8.37 10.07
C VAL A 240 -32.96 -7.25 11.06
N GLU A 241 -33.65 -6.12 10.96
CA GLU A 241 -33.69 -5.15 12.06
C GLU A 241 -34.96 -5.37 12.88
N ALA A 242 -34.81 -5.54 14.18
CA ALA A 242 -35.92 -5.68 15.13
C ALA A 242 -35.61 -4.90 16.40
N LEU A 243 -36.63 -4.24 16.98
CA LEU A 243 -36.52 -3.46 18.22
C LEU A 243 -35.41 -2.39 18.16
N GLY A 244 -35.15 -1.82 16.97
CA GLY A 244 -34.10 -0.83 16.78
C GLY A 244 -32.68 -1.41 16.83
N HIS A 245 -32.51 -2.72 16.65
CA HIS A 245 -31.22 -3.42 16.63
C HIS A 245 -31.10 -4.27 15.37
N SER A 246 -29.88 -4.63 15.00
CA SER A 246 -29.66 -5.69 14.03
C SER A 246 -29.81 -7.04 14.72
N VAL A 247 -30.45 -7.98 14.05
CA VAL A 247 -30.63 -9.36 14.49
C VAL A 247 -30.14 -10.27 13.39
N ASP A 248 -29.14 -11.09 13.70
CA ASP A 248 -28.68 -12.17 12.84
C ASP A 248 -29.15 -13.50 13.41
N ALA A 249 -29.57 -14.42 12.54
CA ALA A 249 -29.96 -15.77 12.87
C ALA A 249 -29.23 -16.77 11.97
N ARG A 250 -28.75 -17.89 12.53
CA ARG A 250 -28.16 -18.99 11.77
C ARG A 250 -28.77 -20.30 12.22
N LEU A 251 -29.44 -20.98 11.31
CA LEU A 251 -29.92 -22.35 11.48
C LEU A 251 -29.01 -23.29 10.68
N SER A 252 -28.43 -24.29 11.34
CA SER A 252 -27.65 -25.35 10.69
C SER A 252 -28.22 -26.72 10.97
N SER A 253 -28.04 -27.65 10.02
CA SER A 253 -28.40 -29.06 10.18
C SER A 253 -27.18 -29.94 10.44
N ASP A 254 -27.44 -31.15 10.94
CA ASP A 254 -26.47 -32.24 10.98
C ASP A 254 -26.26 -32.87 9.58
N ASN A 255 -25.50 -33.97 9.51
CA ASN A 255 -25.21 -34.71 8.27
C ASN A 255 -26.43 -35.46 7.70
N ARG A 256 -27.56 -35.50 8.40
CA ARG A 256 -28.80 -36.16 7.97
C ARG A 256 -29.86 -35.15 7.55
N GLY A 257 -29.53 -33.86 7.55
CA GLY A 257 -30.47 -32.78 7.25
C GLY A 257 -31.43 -32.48 8.40
N VAL A 258 -31.15 -32.94 9.62
CA VAL A 258 -31.95 -32.63 10.82
C VAL A 258 -31.41 -31.32 11.43
N PRO A 259 -32.25 -30.33 11.78
CA PRO A 259 -31.80 -29.13 12.48
C PRO A 259 -30.94 -29.48 13.71
N ASP A 260 -29.78 -28.86 13.82
CA ASP A 260 -28.79 -29.14 14.88
C ASP A 260 -28.72 -27.97 15.87
N SER A 261 -28.49 -26.75 15.35
CA SER A 261 -28.47 -25.54 16.18
C SER A 261 -29.07 -24.31 15.50
N LEU A 262 -29.67 -23.44 16.32
CA LEU A 262 -30.14 -22.11 15.96
C LEU A 262 -29.44 -21.08 16.82
N ARG A 263 -28.58 -20.29 16.18
CA ARG A 263 -27.88 -19.18 16.81
C ARG A 263 -28.58 -17.87 16.48
N LEU A 264 -28.75 -17.01 17.49
CA LEU A 264 -29.42 -15.72 17.39
C LEU A 264 -28.56 -14.66 18.05
N ARG A 265 -28.35 -13.53 17.38
CA ARG A 265 -27.58 -12.41 17.95
C ARG A 265 -28.29 -11.10 17.68
N LEU A 266 -28.62 -10.38 18.75
CA LEU A 266 -29.12 -9.01 18.69
C LEU A 266 -27.98 -8.05 19.03
N TYR A 267 -27.75 -7.03 18.20
CA TYR A 267 -26.60 -6.15 18.34
C TYR A 267 -26.80 -4.75 17.77
N ARG A 268 -25.94 -3.83 18.18
CA ARG A 268 -25.70 -2.57 17.46
C ARG A 268 -24.21 -2.39 17.23
N THR A 269 -23.92 -1.80 16.08
CA THR A 269 -22.58 -1.40 15.69
C THR A 269 -22.63 0.04 15.18
N ASP A 270 -21.72 0.88 15.67
CA ASP A 270 -21.46 2.23 15.16
C ASP A 270 -19.92 2.42 15.08
N PRO A 271 -19.34 2.43 13.86
CA PRO A 271 -17.90 2.60 13.68
C PRO A 271 -17.33 3.91 14.27
N GLU A 272 -18.15 4.94 14.47
CA GLU A 272 -17.72 6.23 15.03
C GLU A 272 -17.74 6.25 16.57
N GLY A 273 -18.14 5.16 17.22
CA GLY A 273 -18.12 5.07 18.68
C GLY A 273 -19.16 5.95 19.36
N ARG A 274 -20.35 6.09 18.77
CA ARG A 274 -21.43 6.93 19.31
C ARG A 274 -22.44 6.17 20.16
N LEU A 275 -22.27 4.86 20.37
CA LEU A 275 -23.18 4.08 21.20
C LEU A 275 -22.93 4.36 22.69
N LEU A 276 -24.01 4.36 23.47
CA LEU A 276 -23.98 4.44 24.94
C LEU A 276 -23.32 5.72 25.51
N GLY A 277 -23.39 6.83 24.77
CA GLY A 277 -23.00 8.17 25.24
C GLY A 277 -21.53 8.26 25.66
N PRO A 278 -21.23 8.54 26.95
CA PRO A 278 -19.86 8.76 27.42
C PRO A 278 -18.96 7.51 27.30
N LEU A 279 -19.56 6.31 27.23
CA LEU A 279 -18.81 5.07 27.02
C LEU A 279 -18.18 4.98 25.62
N ARG A 280 -18.70 5.75 24.65
CA ARG A 280 -18.23 5.73 23.26
C ARG A 280 -18.11 4.32 22.67
N ALA A 281 -19.07 3.46 22.98
CA ALA A 281 -19.04 2.07 22.52
C ALA A 281 -19.19 2.03 20.99
N THR A 282 -18.47 1.12 20.36
CA THR A 282 -18.52 0.87 18.92
C THR A 282 -19.39 -0.33 18.61
N HIS A 283 -19.49 -1.28 19.55
CA HIS A 283 -20.30 -2.48 19.40
C HIS A 283 -20.79 -3.01 20.74
N TYR A 284 -22.05 -3.47 20.76
CA TYR A 284 -22.54 -4.38 21.80
C TYR A 284 -23.46 -5.43 21.18
N ALA A 285 -23.45 -6.63 21.76
CA ALA A 285 -24.29 -7.74 21.32
C ALA A 285 -24.76 -8.59 22.49
N VAL A 286 -25.93 -9.21 22.33
CA VAL A 286 -26.54 -10.17 23.25
C VAL A 286 -27.08 -11.36 22.44
N GLY A 287 -27.00 -12.55 23.02
CA GLY A 287 -27.34 -13.83 22.38
C GLY A 287 -26.08 -14.62 22.09
N ASP A 288 -25.97 -15.27 20.93
CA ASP A 288 -24.76 -16.01 20.55
C ASP A 288 -23.63 -15.04 20.17
N VAL A 289 -22.67 -14.90 21.08
CA VAL A 289 -21.56 -13.95 20.99
C VAL A 289 -20.21 -14.68 21.05
N GLY A 290 -19.15 -13.99 20.64
CA GLY A 290 -17.78 -14.45 20.84
C GLY A 290 -17.10 -13.56 21.87
N LEU A 291 -16.45 -14.17 22.86
CA LEU A 291 -15.60 -13.43 23.79
C LEU A 291 -14.22 -13.14 23.16
N LEU A 292 -13.59 -12.06 23.61
CA LEU A 292 -12.27 -11.64 23.15
C LEU A 292 -11.16 -12.45 23.84
N SER A 293 -10.09 -12.73 23.10
CA SER A 293 -8.92 -13.48 23.57
C SER A 293 -7.80 -12.56 24.08
N THR A 294 -6.97 -13.08 24.99
CA THR A 294 -5.72 -12.45 25.45
C THR A 294 -4.49 -13.31 25.15
N GLY A 295 -3.31 -12.73 25.38
CA GLY A 295 -2.03 -13.35 25.02
C GLY A 295 -1.66 -14.54 25.92
N LEU A 296 -2.11 -14.55 27.19
CA LEU A 296 -1.62 -15.48 28.20
C LEU A 296 -2.73 -16.30 28.89
N VAL A 297 -3.94 -15.76 29.06
CA VAL A 297 -5.02 -16.42 29.82
C VAL A 297 -6.13 -16.96 28.93
N ALA A 298 -6.87 -16.11 28.23
CA ALA A 298 -8.13 -16.46 27.59
C ALA A 298 -8.00 -16.68 26.07
N GLN A 299 -8.60 -17.74 25.54
CA GLN A 299 -8.85 -17.88 24.11
C GLN A 299 -10.22 -17.30 23.73
N SER A 300 -10.46 -17.06 22.43
CA SER A 300 -11.77 -16.62 21.98
C SER A 300 -12.72 -17.81 22.06
N ALA A 301 -13.83 -17.62 22.77
CA ALA A 301 -14.81 -18.65 23.04
C ALA A 301 -16.18 -18.18 22.55
N PRO A 302 -16.83 -18.90 21.62
CA PRO A 302 -18.21 -18.63 21.25
C PRO A 302 -19.17 -19.15 22.33
N GLY A 303 -20.34 -18.55 22.41
CA GLY A 303 -21.46 -19.05 23.19
C GLY A 303 -22.49 -17.97 23.49
N ARG A 304 -23.58 -18.37 24.15
CA ARG A 304 -24.66 -17.45 24.53
C ARG A 304 -24.26 -16.53 25.68
N GLY A 305 -24.51 -15.24 25.54
CA GLY A 305 -24.04 -14.23 26.47
C GLY A 305 -24.23 -12.80 25.99
N ALA A 306 -23.36 -11.91 26.47
CA ALA A 306 -23.32 -10.51 26.08
C ALA A 306 -21.87 -10.01 25.97
N VAL A 307 -21.63 -9.05 25.08
CA VAL A 307 -20.34 -8.39 24.88
C VAL A 307 -20.53 -6.91 24.58
N ILE A 308 -19.59 -6.08 25.04
CA ILE A 308 -19.49 -4.65 24.73
C ILE A 308 -18.03 -4.28 24.48
N THR A 309 -17.79 -3.38 23.53
CA THR A 309 -16.46 -2.86 23.23
C THR A 309 -16.53 -1.47 22.61
N ASN A 310 -15.45 -0.70 22.77
CA ASN A 310 -15.19 0.52 21.99
C ASN A 310 -14.02 0.37 21.01
N ARG A 311 -13.52 -0.87 20.82
CA ARG A 311 -12.49 -1.13 19.80
C ARG A 311 -13.03 -0.78 18.41
N PRO A 312 -12.22 -0.18 17.53
CA PRO A 312 -12.63 0.12 16.15
C PRO A 312 -13.19 -1.13 15.46
N VAL A 313 -14.34 -0.98 14.80
CA VAL A 313 -15.03 -2.07 14.07
C VAL A 313 -14.15 -2.55 12.92
N GLU A 314 -13.57 -1.58 12.21
CA GLU A 314 -12.49 -1.80 11.26
C GLU A 314 -11.23 -1.12 11.76
N ARG A 315 -10.09 -1.72 11.42
CA ARG A 315 -8.80 -1.14 11.75
C ARG A 315 -8.43 -0.11 10.69
N PRO A 316 -8.03 1.11 11.08
CA PRO A 316 -7.53 2.08 10.12
C PRO A 316 -6.28 1.56 9.40
N ASP A 317 -6.10 1.94 8.14
CA ASP A 317 -4.90 1.59 7.35
C ASP A 317 -3.63 2.28 7.90
N SER A 318 -3.79 3.44 8.55
CA SER A 318 -2.73 4.16 9.25
C SER A 318 -2.86 3.99 10.77
N PHE A 319 -1.77 3.59 11.42
CA PHE A 319 -1.69 3.45 12.88
C PHE A 319 -1.59 4.80 13.59
N ASP A 320 -0.67 5.65 13.12
CA ASP A 320 -0.34 6.96 13.70
C ASP A 320 0.40 7.80 12.64
N ARG A 321 0.85 9.00 12.98
CA ARG A 321 1.76 9.82 12.17
C ARG A 321 3.04 10.13 12.92
N THR A 322 4.14 10.28 12.19
CA THR A 322 5.44 10.65 12.75
C THR A 322 6.08 11.76 11.92
N ASP A 323 6.91 12.56 12.57
CA ASP A 323 7.68 13.62 11.93
C ASP A 323 9.16 13.22 11.81
N PHE A 324 9.83 13.67 10.77
CA PHE A 324 11.28 13.59 10.60
C PHE A 324 11.85 14.98 10.37
N ARG A 325 12.85 15.35 11.17
CA ARG A 325 13.58 16.61 11.05
C ARG A 325 15.07 16.36 11.08
N GLY A 326 15.82 17.21 10.38
CA GLY A 326 17.28 17.21 10.39
C GLY A 326 17.84 18.38 9.60
N ASP A 327 19.17 18.49 9.58
CA ASP A 327 19.85 19.57 8.86
C ASP A 327 19.91 19.27 7.36
N LEU A 328 19.60 20.29 6.55
CA LEU A 328 19.66 20.25 5.09
C LEU A 328 20.42 21.49 4.60
N PRO A 329 21.72 21.36 4.28
CA PRO A 329 22.52 22.51 3.81
C PRO A 329 21.95 23.14 2.54
N ALA A 330 22.24 24.42 2.32
CA ALA A 330 21.82 25.13 1.12
C ALA A 330 22.28 24.41 -0.16
N GLY A 331 21.38 24.33 -1.15
CA GLY A 331 21.61 23.62 -2.41
C GLY A 331 21.41 22.11 -2.37
N TRP A 332 21.13 21.51 -1.21
CA TRP A 332 20.84 20.09 -1.08
C TRP A 332 19.35 19.79 -1.23
N ASP A 333 19.01 18.61 -1.75
CA ASP A 333 17.64 18.11 -1.78
C ASP A 333 17.51 16.90 -0.84
N ALA A 334 16.38 16.74 -0.16
CA ALA A 334 16.08 15.58 0.68
C ALA A 334 14.88 14.80 0.13
N GLU A 335 15.01 13.48 0.03
CA GLU A 335 13.93 12.55 -0.32
C GLU A 335 13.64 11.62 0.84
N LEU A 336 12.35 11.39 1.13
CA LEU A 336 11.89 10.42 2.12
C LEU A 336 11.22 9.23 1.43
N TYR A 337 11.73 8.03 1.68
CA TYR A 337 11.17 6.78 1.20
C TYR A 337 10.59 5.95 2.35
N ARG A 338 9.53 5.18 2.11
CA ARG A 338 9.05 4.11 3.00
C ARG A 338 8.90 2.82 2.23
N ASN A 339 9.59 1.77 2.66
CA ASN A 339 9.57 0.45 2.01
C ASN A 339 9.87 0.52 0.50
N GLY A 340 10.77 1.44 0.10
CA GLY A 340 11.18 1.67 -1.29
C GLY A 340 10.27 2.62 -2.10
N GLN A 341 9.15 3.07 -1.55
CA GLN A 341 8.27 4.05 -2.19
C GLN A 341 8.64 5.48 -1.76
N LEU A 342 8.83 6.40 -2.71
CA LEU A 342 9.02 7.82 -2.44
C LEU A 342 7.73 8.41 -1.84
N LEU A 343 7.83 8.96 -0.63
CA LEU A 343 6.71 9.55 0.11
C LEU A 343 6.72 11.08 0.05
N ALA A 344 7.89 11.70 0.22
CA ALA A 344 8.01 13.15 0.32
C ALA A 344 9.36 13.65 -0.20
N PHE A 345 9.40 14.94 -0.50
CA PHE A 345 10.58 15.67 -0.98
C PHE A 345 10.67 17.02 -0.25
N ALA A 346 11.87 17.42 0.15
CA ALA A 346 12.13 18.70 0.80
C ALA A 346 13.34 19.40 0.19
N THR A 347 13.24 20.71 0.02
CA THR A 347 14.35 21.62 -0.28
C THR A 347 14.76 22.37 0.99
N PRO A 348 15.96 22.98 1.05
CA PRO A 348 16.45 23.65 2.24
C PRO A 348 15.53 24.83 2.59
N GLY A 349 15.02 24.87 3.83
CA GLY A 349 14.33 26.03 4.37
C GLY A 349 15.28 27.21 4.63
N ALA A 350 14.74 28.37 5.02
CA ALA A 350 15.53 29.54 5.38
C ALA A 350 16.47 29.29 6.58
N ASP A 351 16.17 28.29 7.40
CA ASP A 351 16.92 27.83 8.56
C ASP A 351 17.89 26.67 8.27
N GLY A 352 17.97 26.21 7.01
CA GLY A 352 18.87 25.13 6.59
C GLY A 352 18.48 23.75 7.14
N ARG A 353 17.19 23.50 7.34
CA ARG A 353 16.66 22.22 7.82
C ARG A 353 15.66 21.62 6.84
N TYR A 354 15.50 20.30 6.91
CA TYR A 354 14.38 19.59 6.29
C TYR A 354 13.36 19.22 7.37
N GLU A 355 12.08 19.27 7.01
CA GLU A 355 10.98 18.76 7.81
C GLU A 355 10.04 17.91 6.96
N PHE A 356 9.88 16.66 7.33
CA PHE A 356 8.83 15.78 6.81
C PHE A 356 7.82 15.56 7.93
N LEU A 357 6.73 16.31 7.89
CA LEU A 357 5.69 16.27 8.91
C LEU A 357 4.58 15.27 8.52
N ASP A 358 3.85 14.79 9.52
CA ASP A 358 2.61 14.04 9.32
C ASP A 358 2.76 12.73 8.51
N ILE A 359 3.93 12.10 8.56
CA ILE A 359 4.20 10.89 7.77
C ILE A 359 3.44 9.70 8.37
N PRO A 360 2.51 9.06 7.63
CA PRO A 360 1.69 7.99 8.18
C PRO A 360 2.53 6.74 8.49
N LEU A 361 2.30 6.17 9.68
CA LEU A 361 2.79 4.86 10.07
C LEU A 361 1.75 3.79 9.70
N GLN A 362 2.18 2.70 9.08
CA GLN A 362 1.34 1.54 8.79
C GLN A 362 1.56 0.44 9.83
N TYR A 363 0.61 -0.46 10.00
CA TYR A 363 0.85 -1.68 10.77
C TYR A 363 1.89 -2.57 10.06
N GLY A 364 2.80 -3.18 10.82
CA GLY A 364 3.93 -3.96 10.31
C GLY A 364 5.25 -3.18 10.26
N SER A 365 6.09 -3.50 9.28
CA SER A 365 7.43 -2.93 9.11
C SER A 365 7.38 -1.62 8.34
N ASN A 366 7.84 -0.54 8.96
CA ASN A 366 8.02 0.75 8.33
C ASN A 366 9.52 1.05 8.25
N ARG A 367 10.15 0.76 7.10
CA ARG A 367 11.55 1.14 6.83
C ARG A 367 11.55 2.48 6.11
N PHE A 368 11.86 3.55 6.84
CA PHE A 368 12.08 4.87 6.30
C PHE A 368 13.53 5.06 5.88
N GLU A 369 13.75 5.62 4.71
CA GLU A 369 15.07 5.97 4.20
C GLU A 369 15.04 7.43 3.75
N ILE A 370 15.81 8.26 4.43
CA ILE A 370 16.00 9.68 4.10
C ILE A 370 17.31 9.77 3.32
N ILE A 371 17.23 10.25 2.08
CA ILE A 371 18.39 10.41 1.20
C ILE A 371 18.59 11.90 0.94
N LEU A 372 19.75 12.42 1.35
CA LEU A 372 20.16 13.79 1.11
C LEU A 372 21.10 13.81 -0.10
N TYR A 373 20.78 14.60 -1.11
CA TYR A 373 21.55 14.78 -2.32
C TYR A 373 22.17 16.17 -2.33
N GLY A 374 23.49 16.25 -2.41
CA GLY A 374 24.20 17.50 -2.58
C GLY A 374 24.25 17.96 -4.03
N PRO A 375 24.46 19.27 -4.28
CA PRO A 375 24.41 19.84 -5.62
C PRO A 375 25.54 19.32 -6.52
N GLN A 376 26.63 18.84 -5.92
CA GLN A 376 27.82 18.39 -6.62
C GLN A 376 27.88 16.85 -6.72
N GLY A 377 26.79 16.14 -6.39
CA GLY A 377 26.70 14.67 -6.47
C GLY A 377 26.93 13.93 -5.16
N GLN A 378 27.05 14.64 -4.02
CA GLN A 378 27.12 14.02 -2.70
C GLN A 378 25.83 13.26 -2.36
N ILE A 379 25.94 12.14 -1.65
CA ILE A 379 24.79 11.37 -1.18
C ILE A 379 25.00 10.99 0.29
N ARG A 380 24.04 11.35 1.15
CA ARG A 380 23.97 10.89 2.55
C ARG A 380 22.66 10.14 2.77
N ARG A 381 22.72 9.00 3.48
CA ARG A 381 21.56 8.15 3.75
C ARG A 381 21.36 7.97 5.25
N GLU A 382 20.14 8.18 5.71
CA GLU A 382 19.71 7.89 7.07
C GLU A 382 18.54 6.91 7.03
N ILE A 383 18.69 5.75 7.67
CA ILE A 383 17.66 4.71 7.70
C ILE A 383 17.04 4.66 9.10
N LYS A 384 15.72 4.81 9.17
CA LYS A 384 14.93 4.67 10.40
C LYS A 384 13.90 3.58 10.21
N GLN A 385 13.95 2.56 11.06
CA GLN A 385 12.98 1.46 11.01
C GLN A 385 12.10 1.48 12.25
N LEU A 386 10.78 1.46 12.04
CA LEU A 386 9.77 1.38 13.09
C LEU A 386 8.90 0.14 12.85
N GLN A 387 8.84 -0.74 13.84
CA GLN A 387 7.90 -1.86 13.84
C GLN A 387 6.63 -1.48 14.60
N VAL A 388 5.49 -1.61 13.94
CA VAL A 388 4.17 -1.37 14.54
C VAL A 388 3.42 -2.69 14.60
N GLY A 389 3.27 -3.25 15.81
CA GLY A 389 2.54 -4.50 15.99
C GLY A 389 1.05 -4.37 15.73
N ILE A 390 0.42 -5.46 15.29
CA ILE A 390 -1.01 -5.50 14.96
C ILE A 390 -1.89 -5.11 16.16
N ASP A 391 -1.62 -5.59 17.37
CA ASP A 391 -2.37 -5.15 18.58
C ASP A 391 -1.82 -3.87 19.25
N SER A 392 -0.97 -3.09 18.57
CA SER A 392 -0.51 -1.81 19.12
C SER A 392 -1.69 -0.84 19.14
N ILE A 393 -1.78 -0.07 20.22
CA ILE A 393 -2.85 0.89 20.43
C ILE A 393 -2.32 2.29 20.07
N PRO A 394 -3.00 3.07 19.21
CA PRO A 394 -2.55 4.41 18.87
C PRO A 394 -2.37 5.31 20.10
N PRO A 395 -1.47 6.30 20.07
CA PRO A 395 -1.19 7.16 21.22
C PRO A 395 -2.46 7.80 21.77
N ARG A 396 -2.58 7.85 23.10
CA ARG A 396 -3.69 8.47 23.83
C ARG A 396 -5.07 7.84 23.54
N ARG A 397 -5.15 6.76 22.76
CA ARG A 397 -6.38 5.97 22.61
C ARG A 397 -6.47 4.95 23.73
N THR A 398 -7.69 4.79 24.25
CA THR A 398 -8.02 3.78 25.25
C THR A 398 -9.12 2.91 24.69
N TRP A 399 -8.85 1.60 24.60
CA TRP A 399 -9.83 0.60 24.22
C TRP A 399 -10.22 -0.21 25.46
N TYR A 400 -11.49 -0.54 25.56
CA TYR A 400 -12.02 -1.44 26.56
C TYR A 400 -12.95 -2.44 25.89
N TRP A 401 -13.07 -3.58 26.55
CA TRP A 401 -14.06 -4.58 26.19
C TRP A 401 -14.44 -5.38 27.43
N ALA A 402 -15.67 -5.85 27.47
CA ALA A 402 -16.16 -6.74 28.51
C ALA A 402 -17.16 -7.71 27.91
N GLY A 403 -17.15 -8.95 28.37
CA GLY A 403 -18.12 -9.94 27.95
C GLY A 403 -18.29 -11.06 28.95
N ILE A 404 -19.48 -11.64 28.94
CA ILE A 404 -19.85 -12.81 29.73
C ILE A 404 -20.59 -13.77 28.81
N ALA A 405 -20.18 -15.02 28.77
CA ALA A 405 -20.83 -16.02 27.94
C ALA A 405 -20.75 -17.41 28.58
N GLN A 406 -21.75 -18.23 28.29
CA GLN A 406 -21.69 -19.66 28.54
C GLN A 406 -20.97 -20.33 27.36
N GLU A 407 -19.75 -20.81 27.58
CA GLU A 407 -18.87 -21.32 26.53
C GLU A 407 -19.47 -22.54 25.82
N ASN A 408 -19.40 -22.53 24.49
CA ASN A 408 -19.88 -23.59 23.60
C ASN A 408 -21.35 -24.00 23.83
N ALA A 409 -22.18 -23.06 24.27
CA ALA A 409 -23.62 -23.24 24.39
C ALA A 409 -24.31 -22.29 23.42
N ASP A 410 -25.12 -22.84 22.51
CA ASP A 410 -25.94 -22.04 21.62
C ASP A 410 -27.23 -21.61 22.36
N LEU A 411 -27.89 -20.53 21.90
CA LEU A 411 -29.19 -20.13 22.48
C LEU A 411 -30.25 -21.23 22.34
N VAL A 412 -30.32 -21.87 21.17
CA VAL A 412 -31.27 -22.93 20.86
C VAL A 412 -30.53 -24.12 20.25
N GLU A 413 -30.57 -25.24 20.96
CA GLU A 413 -30.02 -26.54 20.54
C GLU A 413 -31.19 -27.50 20.28
N PHE A 414 -31.24 -28.14 19.11
CA PHE A 414 -32.35 -29.06 18.76
C PHE A 414 -32.02 -30.53 19.07
N GLY A 415 -30.73 -30.89 19.09
CA GLY A 415 -30.24 -32.25 19.34
C GLY A 415 -29.61 -32.43 20.73
N GLY A 416 -29.59 -33.68 21.23
CA GLY A 416 -28.91 -34.07 22.47
C GLY A 416 -27.37 -34.09 22.39
N HIS A 417 -26.75 -33.30 21.49
CA HIS A 417 -25.30 -33.15 21.42
C HIS A 417 -24.82 -32.31 22.60
N HIS A 418 -24.73 -32.96 23.77
CA HIS A 418 -24.06 -32.36 24.91
C HIS A 418 -22.57 -32.40 24.62
N ALA A 419 -21.95 -31.22 24.43
CA ALA A 419 -20.50 -31.12 24.53
C ALA A 419 -20.09 -31.86 25.81
N THR A 420 -19.19 -32.84 25.67
CA THR A 420 -18.77 -33.75 26.75
C THR A 420 -18.26 -33.01 27.98
N PHE A 421 -17.87 -31.74 27.82
CA PHE A 421 -17.53 -30.81 28.89
C PHE A 421 -18.22 -29.46 28.66
N ARG A 422 -19.35 -29.20 29.33
CA ARG A 422 -19.94 -27.85 29.38
C ARG A 422 -19.03 -26.96 30.24
N ARG A 423 -18.22 -26.11 29.63
CA ARG A 423 -17.32 -25.15 30.30
C ARG A 423 -18.04 -23.97 30.97
N GLY A 424 -19.34 -24.08 31.23
CA GLY A 424 -20.12 -23.15 32.05
C GLY A 424 -20.00 -21.66 31.67
N TRP A 425 -20.37 -20.79 32.61
CA TRP A 425 -20.28 -19.34 32.46
C TRP A 425 -18.86 -18.83 32.72
N ARG A 426 -18.35 -18.03 31.79
CA ARG A 426 -17.07 -17.33 31.88
C ARG A 426 -17.25 -15.84 31.58
N GLY A 427 -16.41 -15.02 32.20
CA GLY A 427 -16.40 -13.57 32.04
C GLY A 427 -15.01 -13.04 31.78
N THR A 428 -14.88 -12.05 30.91
CA THR A 428 -13.60 -11.44 30.57
C THR A 428 -13.78 -9.92 30.43
N LEU A 429 -12.79 -9.17 30.92
CA LEU A 429 -12.72 -7.72 30.78
C LEU A 429 -11.29 -7.32 30.41
N GLY A 430 -11.17 -6.27 29.61
CA GLY A 430 -9.88 -5.73 29.18
C GLY A 430 -9.91 -4.22 29.07
N LEU A 431 -8.78 -3.60 29.42
CA LEU A 431 -8.50 -2.18 29.26
C LEU A 431 -7.11 -2.02 28.65
N GLU A 432 -7.02 -1.29 27.55
CA GLU A 432 -5.82 -1.17 26.71
C GLU A 432 -5.58 0.29 26.41
N ARG A 433 -4.33 0.75 26.50
CA ARG A 433 -3.99 2.15 26.28
C ARG A 433 -2.67 2.31 25.54
N GLY A 434 -2.70 3.12 24.49
CA GLY A 434 -1.49 3.63 23.83
C GLY A 434 -0.92 4.78 24.64
N LEU A 435 0.32 4.65 25.11
CA LEU A 435 1.03 5.70 25.83
C LEU A 435 1.69 6.66 24.85
N ASP A 436 2.38 6.11 23.85
CA ASP A 436 3.05 6.81 22.76
C ASP A 436 3.04 5.95 21.49
N ALA A 437 3.68 6.42 20.39
CA ALA A 437 3.69 5.72 19.11
C ALA A 437 4.41 4.36 19.13
N ARG A 438 5.15 4.06 20.20
CA ARG A 438 5.95 2.85 20.37
C ARG A 438 5.46 1.99 21.53
N THR A 439 4.76 2.55 22.51
CA THR A 439 4.46 1.89 23.78
C THR A 439 2.97 1.82 24.04
N SER A 440 2.46 0.61 24.30
CA SER A 440 1.09 0.38 24.75
C SER A 440 1.05 -0.57 25.94
N VAL A 441 0.10 -0.34 26.84
CA VAL A 441 -0.13 -1.16 28.03
C VAL A 441 -1.54 -1.71 28.03
N ALA A 442 -1.71 -2.88 28.62
CA ALA A 442 -3.01 -3.51 28.78
C ALA A 442 -3.14 -4.20 30.14
N ALA A 443 -4.36 -4.22 30.65
CA ALA A 443 -4.74 -4.94 31.85
C ALA A 443 -6.04 -5.70 31.59
N TYR A 444 -6.12 -6.93 32.07
CA TYR A 444 -7.23 -7.82 31.85
C TYR A 444 -7.61 -8.53 33.15
N ALA A 445 -8.89 -8.86 33.28
CA ALA A 445 -9.35 -9.79 34.29
C ALA A 445 -10.27 -10.84 33.67
N HIS A 446 -10.14 -12.06 34.18
CA HIS A 446 -10.86 -13.22 33.64
C HIS A 446 -11.45 -14.04 34.77
N SER A 447 -12.66 -14.56 34.56
CA SER A 447 -13.23 -15.66 35.33
C SER A 447 -13.54 -16.77 34.32
N LEU A 448 -12.70 -17.80 34.32
CA LEU A 448 -12.81 -18.93 33.40
C LEU A 448 -13.27 -20.18 34.15
N MET A 449 -13.79 -21.12 33.39
CA MET A 449 -14.34 -22.36 33.91
C MET A 449 -13.70 -23.50 33.13
N ILE A 450 -12.59 -24.00 33.67
CA ILE A 450 -11.69 -24.96 33.02
C ILE A 450 -11.80 -26.27 33.78
N GLU A 451 -12.10 -27.37 33.08
CA GLU A 451 -12.26 -28.70 33.70
C GLU A 451 -13.24 -28.69 34.90
N ASN A 452 -14.34 -27.94 34.79
CA ASN A 452 -15.33 -27.71 35.86
C ASN A 452 -14.79 -27.03 37.14
N VAL A 453 -13.59 -26.43 37.11
CA VAL A 453 -13.04 -25.62 38.20
C VAL A 453 -13.01 -24.14 37.83
N ARG A 454 -13.62 -23.29 38.67
CA ARG A 454 -13.71 -21.85 38.42
C ARG A 454 -12.41 -21.21 38.83
N ARG A 455 -11.77 -20.52 37.91
CA ARG A 455 -10.49 -19.85 38.12
C ARG A 455 -10.60 -18.39 37.72
N THR A 456 -10.05 -17.52 38.55
CA THR A 456 -10.00 -16.08 38.30
C THR A 456 -8.57 -15.64 38.04
N TYR A 457 -8.38 -14.70 37.13
CA TYR A 457 -7.06 -14.28 36.70
C TYR A 457 -6.99 -12.75 36.59
N GLY A 458 -5.85 -12.19 36.94
CA GLY A 458 -5.41 -10.87 36.50
C GLY A 458 -4.25 -11.03 35.51
N GLU A 459 -4.29 -10.33 34.39
CA GLU A 459 -3.23 -10.32 33.37
C GLU A 459 -2.84 -8.87 33.06
N VAL A 460 -1.55 -8.60 32.93
CA VAL A 460 -1.02 -7.31 32.48
C VAL A 460 -0.06 -7.54 31.32
N ALA A 461 -0.08 -6.65 30.33
CA ALA A 461 0.81 -6.70 29.19
C ALA A 461 1.41 -5.33 28.89
N LEU A 462 2.70 -5.31 28.56
CA LEU A 462 3.42 -4.16 28.07
C LEU A 462 3.99 -4.52 26.69
N ARG A 463 3.69 -3.68 25.71
CA ARG A 463 4.25 -3.78 24.37
C ARG A 463 5.05 -2.53 24.06
N ARG A 464 6.24 -2.72 23.50
CA ARG A 464 7.13 -1.61 23.12
C ARG A 464 7.90 -1.90 21.84
N ALA A 465 7.89 -0.95 20.91
CA ALA A 465 8.79 -0.93 19.77
C ALA A 465 10.16 -0.35 20.18
N ILE A 466 11.23 -1.10 19.92
CA ILE A 466 12.63 -0.75 20.22
C ILE A 466 13.44 -0.92 18.93
N GLY A 467 13.73 0.19 18.25
CA GLY A 467 14.39 0.17 16.94
C GLY A 467 13.60 -0.66 15.91
N PRO A 468 14.24 -1.60 15.19
CA PRO A 468 13.58 -2.47 14.21
C PRO A 468 12.87 -3.68 14.86
N THR A 469 12.64 -3.64 16.17
CA THR A 469 12.05 -4.73 16.93
C THR A 469 10.82 -4.30 17.71
N LEU A 470 9.92 -5.23 17.93
CA LEU A 470 8.75 -5.11 18.79
C LEU A 470 8.84 -6.18 19.87
N VAL A 471 8.77 -5.75 21.12
CA VAL A 471 8.78 -6.64 22.29
C VAL A 471 7.44 -6.52 23.00
N GLU A 472 6.85 -7.65 23.36
CA GLU A 472 5.72 -7.73 24.28
C GLU A 472 6.08 -8.61 25.46
N VAL A 473 5.80 -8.13 26.66
CA VAL A 473 5.92 -8.90 27.89
C VAL A 473 4.57 -8.87 28.59
N ALA A 474 4.07 -10.04 28.96
CA ALA A 474 2.84 -10.17 29.73
C ALA A 474 3.05 -11.06 30.96
N GLY A 475 2.35 -10.76 32.04
CA GLY A 475 2.32 -11.55 33.26
C GLY A 475 0.88 -11.78 33.69
N ALA A 476 0.58 -12.99 34.17
CA ALA A 476 -0.71 -13.34 34.72
C ALA A 476 -0.57 -14.01 36.08
N TYR A 477 -1.54 -13.74 36.94
CA TYR A 477 -1.68 -14.37 38.25
C TYR A 477 -3.08 -14.96 38.37
N ALA A 478 -3.14 -16.23 38.78
CA ALA A 478 -4.38 -16.94 39.04
C ALA A 478 -4.72 -16.86 40.54
N GLY A 479 -6.01 -16.73 40.86
CA GLY A 479 -6.48 -16.60 42.25
C GLY A 479 -6.21 -17.81 43.14
N ASP A 480 -5.83 -18.95 42.55
CA ASP A 480 -5.41 -20.18 43.22
C ASP A 480 -3.89 -20.24 43.47
N GLY A 481 -3.14 -19.19 43.13
CA GLY A 481 -1.71 -19.05 43.42
C GLY A 481 -0.76 -19.34 42.25
N GLY A 482 -1.27 -19.84 41.11
CA GLY A 482 -0.47 -20.04 39.90
C GLY A 482 -0.07 -18.71 39.25
N SER A 483 1.06 -18.69 38.55
CA SER A 483 1.48 -17.52 37.76
C SER A 483 1.98 -17.94 36.38
N ALA A 484 1.92 -17.03 35.42
CA ALA A 484 2.50 -17.24 34.10
C ALA A 484 3.11 -15.95 33.55
N ALA A 485 4.03 -16.10 32.61
CA ALA A 485 4.59 -15.01 31.85
C ALA A 485 4.70 -15.38 30.37
N ARG A 486 4.61 -14.35 29.52
CA ARG A 486 4.90 -14.41 28.09
C ARG A 486 5.91 -13.35 27.73
N ALA A 487 6.86 -13.70 26.89
CA ALA A 487 7.70 -12.78 26.15
C ALA A 487 7.51 -13.07 24.64
N SER A 488 7.19 -12.04 23.88
CA SER A 488 7.11 -12.08 22.42
C SER A 488 8.10 -11.06 21.86
N TRP A 489 8.83 -11.45 20.83
CA TRP A 489 9.80 -10.63 20.15
C TRP A 489 9.62 -10.79 18.65
N LEU A 490 9.38 -9.68 17.96
CA LEU A 490 9.31 -9.61 16.52
C LEU A 490 10.39 -8.65 16.05
N ALA A 491 11.21 -9.07 15.09
CA ALA A 491 12.31 -8.26 14.59
C ALA A 491 12.45 -8.43 13.09
N ALA A 492 12.93 -7.39 12.42
CA ALA A 492 13.30 -7.44 11.01
C ALA A 492 14.72 -6.89 10.84
N PHE A 493 15.62 -7.71 10.34
CA PHE A 493 17.02 -7.37 10.08
C PHE A 493 17.31 -7.52 8.58
N GLY A 494 17.25 -6.41 7.84
CA GLY A 494 17.33 -6.45 6.39
C GLY A 494 16.16 -7.23 5.78
N GLU A 495 16.46 -8.32 5.09
CA GLU A 495 15.46 -9.23 4.48
C GLU A 495 15.08 -10.42 5.38
N THR A 496 15.62 -10.47 6.60
CA THR A 496 15.36 -11.53 7.56
C THR A 496 14.35 -11.06 8.61
N TYR A 497 13.22 -11.75 8.72
CA TYR A 497 12.21 -11.53 9.76
C TYR A 497 12.30 -12.65 10.79
N VAL A 498 12.32 -12.27 12.06
CA VAL A 498 12.41 -13.19 13.19
C VAL A 498 11.22 -12.96 14.10
N ARG A 499 10.57 -14.04 14.52
CA ARG A 499 9.56 -14.03 15.56
C ARG A 499 9.89 -15.09 16.61
N ALA A 500 10.02 -14.67 17.85
CA ALA A 500 10.19 -15.57 18.99
C ALA A 500 9.06 -15.34 20.00
N ASP A 501 8.38 -16.40 20.39
CA ASP A 501 7.35 -16.39 21.43
C ASP A 501 7.75 -17.41 22.50
N ALA A 502 7.75 -16.98 23.76
CA ALA A 502 8.00 -17.84 24.92
C ALA A 502 6.92 -17.61 25.96
N MET A 503 6.29 -18.69 26.42
CA MET A 503 5.32 -18.67 27.50
C MET A 503 5.68 -19.73 28.53
N ARG A 504 5.55 -19.41 29.81
CA ARG A 504 5.78 -20.36 30.89
C ARG A 504 4.82 -20.12 32.04
N GLY A 505 4.27 -21.21 32.57
CA GLY A 505 3.47 -21.24 33.79
C GLY A 505 4.26 -21.83 34.95
N TRP A 506 4.00 -21.32 36.14
CA TRP A 506 4.57 -21.77 37.42
C TRP A 506 3.45 -22.02 38.43
N GLY A 507 3.75 -22.81 39.47
CA GLY A 507 2.78 -23.09 40.53
C GLY A 507 1.52 -23.81 40.06
N GLY A 508 1.62 -24.66 39.02
CA GLY A 508 0.46 -25.37 38.48
C GLY A 508 -0.53 -24.46 37.75
N PHE A 509 -0.09 -23.32 37.21
CA PHE A 509 -0.93 -22.42 36.43
C PHE A 509 -1.61 -23.14 35.26
N VAL A 510 -2.95 -23.03 35.20
CA VAL A 510 -3.79 -23.56 34.13
C VAL A 510 -4.61 -22.41 33.56
N SER A 511 -4.66 -22.28 32.23
CA SER A 511 -5.54 -21.35 31.50
C SER A 511 -5.93 -21.97 30.15
N ASP A 512 -6.72 -21.30 29.33
CA ASP A 512 -7.00 -21.77 27.96
C ASP A 512 -5.72 -21.90 27.11
N ARG A 513 -4.71 -21.05 27.38
CA ARG A 513 -3.41 -21.10 26.69
C ARG A 513 -2.48 -22.20 27.22
N PHE A 514 -2.71 -22.67 28.45
CA PHE A 514 -1.95 -23.74 29.12
C PHE A 514 -2.79 -25.02 29.31
N ALA A 515 -3.78 -25.25 28.45
CA ALA A 515 -4.65 -26.42 28.51
C ALA A 515 -3.87 -27.73 28.25
N GLY A 516 -4.39 -28.87 28.76
CA GLY A 516 -3.79 -30.18 28.53
C GLY A 516 -2.45 -30.38 29.24
N SER A 517 -2.34 -29.89 30.48
CA SER A 517 -1.13 -29.96 31.32
C SER A 517 0.10 -29.30 30.71
N VAL A 518 -0.07 -28.34 29.80
CA VAL A 518 1.05 -27.58 29.24
C VAL A 518 1.62 -26.65 30.31
N ARG A 519 2.95 -26.66 30.48
CA ARG A 519 3.67 -25.74 31.39
C ARG A 519 4.49 -24.71 30.64
N GLY A 520 4.88 -24.99 29.39
CA GLY A 520 5.75 -24.14 28.60
C GLY A 520 5.47 -24.28 27.10
N LEU A 521 5.47 -23.15 26.40
CA LEU A 521 5.31 -23.05 24.95
C LEU A 521 6.39 -22.12 24.43
N TYR A 522 7.22 -22.61 23.52
CA TYR A 522 8.29 -21.83 22.91
C TYR A 522 8.19 -21.98 21.40
N GLN A 523 8.24 -20.87 20.68
CA GLN A 523 8.19 -20.86 19.22
C GLN A 523 9.22 -19.88 18.68
N LEU A 524 9.93 -20.29 17.64
CA LEU A 524 10.85 -19.48 16.88
C LEU A 524 10.52 -19.63 15.39
N SER A 525 10.21 -18.53 14.73
CA SER A 525 9.96 -18.45 13.30
C SER A 525 10.97 -17.50 12.65
N LEU A 526 11.47 -17.90 11.49
CA LEU A 526 12.45 -17.19 10.68
C LEU A 526 11.97 -17.18 9.23
N ASP A 527 11.76 -15.99 8.68
CA ASP A 527 11.55 -15.79 7.24
C ASP A 527 12.78 -15.09 6.66
N GLN A 528 13.31 -15.62 5.57
CA GLN A 528 14.47 -15.03 4.89
C GLN A 528 14.32 -15.14 3.38
N ALA A 529 14.50 -14.03 2.67
CA ALA A 529 14.69 -14.07 1.22
C ALA A 529 16.15 -14.39 0.90
N VAL A 530 16.40 -15.48 0.16
CA VAL A 530 17.75 -15.88 -0.26
C VAL A 530 17.88 -15.65 -1.77
N ALA A 531 18.77 -14.74 -2.16
CA ALA A 531 19.07 -14.49 -3.56
C ALA A 531 19.99 -15.60 -4.13
N LEU A 532 19.54 -16.24 -5.21
CA LEU A 532 20.30 -17.23 -5.98
C LEU A 532 20.38 -16.77 -7.44
N GLY A 533 21.40 -15.98 -7.77
CA GLY A 533 21.51 -15.33 -9.08
C GLY A 533 20.44 -14.25 -9.28
N ARG A 534 19.58 -14.41 -10.29
CA ARG A 534 18.43 -13.50 -10.55
C ARG A 534 17.13 -13.96 -9.87
N THR A 535 17.15 -15.10 -9.18
CA THR A 535 15.98 -15.70 -8.53
C THR A 535 16.06 -15.44 -7.03
N VAL A 536 14.94 -15.03 -6.43
CA VAL A 536 14.84 -14.88 -4.97
C VAL A 536 13.98 -16.03 -4.44
N LEU A 537 14.54 -16.77 -3.48
CA LEU A 537 13.91 -17.91 -2.84
C LEU A 537 13.53 -17.54 -1.41
N PRO A 538 12.25 -17.31 -1.09
CA PRO A 538 11.83 -17.16 0.29
C PRO A 538 11.93 -18.52 1.00
N LEU A 539 12.67 -18.50 2.10
CA LEU A 539 12.86 -19.57 3.06
C LEU A 539 12.07 -19.22 4.33
N HIS A 540 11.26 -20.15 4.82
CA HIS A 540 10.55 -20.06 6.09
C HIS A 540 10.94 -21.25 6.97
N VAL A 541 11.37 -20.98 8.19
CA VAL A 541 11.66 -22.00 9.20
C VAL A 541 10.85 -21.69 10.44
N ASP A 542 10.16 -22.68 10.99
CA ASP A 542 9.43 -22.60 12.26
C ASP A 542 9.87 -23.75 13.16
N ALA A 543 10.13 -23.46 14.43
CA ALA A 543 10.46 -24.45 15.45
C ALA A 543 9.62 -24.18 16.69
N ARG A 544 8.95 -25.22 17.20
CA ARG A 544 8.03 -25.15 18.33
C ARG A 544 8.35 -26.23 19.35
N GLN A 545 8.57 -25.82 20.60
CA GLN A 545 8.73 -26.70 21.75
C GLN A 545 7.52 -26.58 22.67
N VAL A 546 6.94 -27.71 23.04
CA VAL A 546 5.85 -27.80 24.02
C VAL A 546 6.31 -28.65 25.20
N ASP A 547 6.29 -28.05 26.39
CA ASP A 547 6.60 -28.75 27.64
C ASP A 547 5.32 -28.96 28.45
N ARG A 548 5.16 -30.16 29.04
CA ARG A 548 4.03 -30.48 29.92
C ARG A 548 4.45 -30.74 31.36
N TRP A 549 3.53 -30.53 32.30
CA TRP A 549 3.69 -30.84 33.72
C TRP A 549 3.94 -32.33 33.97
N THR A 550 3.51 -33.20 33.06
CA THR A 550 3.78 -34.64 33.12
C THR A 550 5.24 -35.02 32.86
N GLY A 551 6.06 -34.09 32.34
CA GLY A 551 7.42 -34.36 31.87
C GLY A 551 7.52 -34.69 30.37
N VAL A 552 6.39 -34.94 29.70
CA VAL A 552 6.34 -35.12 28.24
C VAL A 552 6.68 -33.80 27.56
N SER A 553 7.55 -33.86 26.54
CA SER A 553 7.87 -32.70 25.72
C SER A 553 7.89 -33.05 24.24
N SER A 554 7.61 -32.08 23.38
CA SER A 554 7.66 -32.28 21.93
C SER A 554 8.31 -31.09 21.24
N LEU A 555 9.19 -31.39 20.29
CA LEU A 555 9.84 -30.45 19.40
C LEU A 555 9.34 -30.69 17.98
N GLU A 556 8.74 -29.67 17.40
CA GLU A 556 8.28 -29.66 16.01
C GLU A 556 9.14 -28.65 15.24
N ALA A 557 9.61 -29.00 14.05
CA ALA A 557 10.32 -28.10 13.17
C ALA A 557 9.79 -28.22 11.74
N THR A 558 9.48 -27.09 11.12
CA THR A 558 9.04 -26.99 9.73
C THR A 558 10.01 -26.13 8.95
N ALA A 559 10.42 -26.58 7.77
CA ALA A 559 11.21 -25.78 6.83
C ALA A 559 10.50 -25.75 5.48
N ARG A 560 10.30 -24.56 4.91
CA ARG A 560 9.62 -24.36 3.63
C ARG A 560 10.44 -23.45 2.73
N VAL A 561 10.56 -23.83 1.47
CA VAL A 561 11.17 -23.00 0.41
C VAL A 561 10.21 -22.93 -0.76
N SER A 562 10.11 -21.75 -1.38
CA SER A 562 9.33 -21.61 -2.62
C SER A 562 10.12 -20.90 -3.72
N ALA A 563 9.78 -21.20 -4.97
CA ALA A 563 10.39 -20.65 -6.16
C ALA A 563 9.31 -20.34 -7.20
N ASN A 564 9.34 -19.13 -7.74
CA ASN A 564 8.46 -18.72 -8.83
C ASN A 564 9.23 -18.70 -10.15
N LEU A 565 8.82 -19.55 -11.08
CA LEU A 565 9.43 -19.77 -12.39
C LEU A 565 8.40 -19.42 -13.47
N ARG A 566 8.36 -18.15 -13.90
CA ARG A 566 7.39 -17.62 -14.88
C ARG A 566 5.94 -17.90 -14.47
N ALA A 567 5.29 -18.88 -15.10
CA ALA A 567 3.89 -19.25 -14.90
C ALA A 567 3.70 -20.37 -13.86
N ILE A 568 4.78 -20.86 -13.24
CA ILE A 568 4.79 -21.98 -12.30
C ILE A 568 5.35 -21.51 -10.95
N SER A 569 4.68 -21.85 -9.86
CA SER A 569 5.19 -21.72 -8.49
C SER A 569 5.45 -23.11 -7.90
N LEU A 570 6.68 -23.37 -7.46
CA LEU A 570 7.06 -24.61 -6.77
C LEU A 570 7.28 -24.31 -5.29
N THR A 571 6.84 -25.19 -4.41
CA THR A 571 7.06 -25.08 -2.96
C THR A 571 7.41 -26.44 -2.39
N GLY A 572 8.56 -26.52 -1.71
CA GLY A 572 8.96 -27.68 -0.93
C GLY A 572 8.83 -27.39 0.55
N GLN A 573 8.36 -28.36 1.33
CA GLN A 573 8.25 -28.29 2.78
C GLN A 573 8.73 -29.59 3.42
N LEU A 574 9.45 -29.47 4.54
CA LEU A 574 9.85 -30.56 5.41
C LEU A 574 9.25 -30.33 6.79
N ASP A 575 8.66 -31.37 7.36
CA ASP A 575 8.02 -31.36 8.67
C ASP A 575 8.69 -32.43 9.54
N TRP A 576 9.30 -32.04 10.65
CA TRP A 576 9.95 -32.94 11.60
C TRP A 576 9.31 -32.83 12.98
N VAL A 577 9.01 -33.96 13.59
CA VAL A 577 8.43 -34.02 14.94
C VAL A 577 9.19 -35.03 15.77
N ARG A 578 9.68 -34.58 16.92
CA ARG A 578 10.30 -35.40 17.95
C ARG A 578 9.56 -35.26 19.26
N SER A 579 9.26 -36.37 19.90
CA SER A 579 8.62 -36.40 21.21
C SER A 579 9.51 -37.09 22.23
N HIS A 580 9.52 -36.56 23.44
CA HIS A 580 10.21 -37.14 24.58
C HIS A 580 9.20 -37.53 25.66
N ASN A 581 9.27 -38.78 26.09
CA ASN A 581 8.44 -39.33 27.15
C ASN A 581 9.30 -39.59 28.40
N PRO A 582 8.87 -39.13 29.58
CA PRO A 582 9.61 -39.34 30.83
C PRO A 582 9.60 -40.81 31.30
N PHE A 583 8.70 -41.64 30.75
CA PHE A 583 8.58 -43.06 31.05
C PHE A 583 8.53 -43.86 29.74
N GLY A 584 9.30 -44.96 29.69
CA GLY A 584 9.40 -45.82 28.50
C GLY A 584 10.42 -45.29 27.47
N THR A 585 10.36 -45.83 26.25
CA THR A 585 11.19 -45.38 25.13
C THR A 585 10.50 -44.25 24.38
N ASP A 586 11.27 -43.27 23.92
CA ASP A 586 10.78 -42.22 23.04
C ASP A 586 10.26 -42.84 21.72
N PRO A 587 9.12 -42.38 21.19
CA PRO A 587 8.66 -42.80 19.87
C PRO A 587 9.66 -42.37 18.79
N PRO A 588 9.70 -43.05 17.63
CA PRO A 588 10.57 -42.65 16.55
C PRO A 588 10.22 -41.25 16.04
N ASP A 589 11.24 -40.51 15.63
CA ASP A 589 11.09 -39.22 15.00
C ASP A 589 10.32 -39.36 13.67
N ASN A 590 9.34 -38.49 13.45
CA ASN A 590 8.59 -38.45 12.20
C ASN A 590 9.16 -37.35 11.31
N LEU A 591 9.47 -37.68 10.05
CA LEU A 591 9.91 -36.73 9.03
C LEU A 591 9.02 -36.86 7.80
N GLY A 592 8.34 -35.78 7.41
CA GLY A 592 7.53 -35.71 6.20
C GLY A 592 8.08 -34.70 5.20
N ALA A 593 7.86 -34.95 3.91
CA ALA A 593 8.13 -34.02 2.83
C ALA A 593 6.87 -33.72 2.02
N THR A 594 6.64 -32.45 1.72
CA THR A 594 5.56 -31.99 0.86
C THR A 594 6.13 -31.20 -0.31
N LEU A 595 5.68 -31.50 -1.53
CA LEU A 595 5.95 -30.75 -2.74
C LEU A 595 4.64 -30.25 -3.33
N LEU A 596 4.55 -28.94 -3.55
CA LEU A 596 3.42 -28.27 -4.22
C LEU A 596 3.91 -27.62 -5.51
N ALA A 597 3.14 -27.78 -6.58
CA ALA A 597 3.40 -27.16 -7.87
C ALA A 597 2.10 -26.52 -8.37
N ASN A 598 2.06 -25.20 -8.47
CA ASN A 598 0.92 -24.51 -9.10
C ASN A 598 1.35 -23.92 -10.43
N ALA A 599 0.50 -23.99 -11.43
CA ALA A 599 0.73 -23.36 -12.73
C ALA A 599 -0.55 -22.71 -13.24
N ARG A 600 -0.41 -21.57 -13.93
CA ARG A 600 -1.53 -20.94 -14.66
C ARG A 600 -1.21 -20.85 -16.13
N ILE A 601 -2.00 -21.53 -16.95
CA ILE A 601 -1.83 -21.58 -18.40
C ILE A 601 -3.14 -21.06 -19.03
N GLY A 602 -3.15 -19.78 -19.40
CA GLY A 602 -4.35 -19.11 -19.90
C GLY A 602 -5.50 -19.13 -18.88
N ARG A 603 -6.59 -19.82 -19.24
CA ARG A 603 -7.81 -19.99 -18.41
C ARG A 603 -7.77 -21.23 -17.49
N ILE A 604 -6.69 -22.01 -17.54
CA ILE A 604 -6.52 -23.22 -16.76
C ILE A 604 -5.58 -22.95 -15.60
N ARG A 605 -5.97 -23.39 -14.41
CA ARG A 605 -5.11 -23.46 -13.22
C ARG A 605 -4.84 -24.92 -12.91
N LEU A 606 -3.57 -25.27 -12.76
CA LEU A 606 -3.13 -26.61 -12.39
C LEU A 606 -2.48 -26.56 -11.01
N ARG A 607 -2.78 -27.54 -10.17
CA ARG A 607 -2.16 -27.73 -8.85
C ARG A 607 -1.78 -29.19 -8.67
N GLY A 608 -0.48 -29.45 -8.61
CA GLY A 608 0.10 -30.72 -8.20
C GLY A 608 0.51 -30.69 -6.73
N GLU A 609 0.29 -31.78 -6.01
CA GLU A 609 0.66 -31.96 -4.62
C GLU A 609 1.19 -33.38 -4.39
N ALA A 610 2.34 -33.51 -3.74
CA ALA A 610 2.89 -34.78 -3.31
C ALA A 610 3.33 -34.67 -1.84
N ARG A 611 2.83 -35.55 -0.98
CA ARG A 611 3.23 -35.68 0.43
C ARG A 611 3.78 -37.08 0.64
N VAL A 612 4.94 -37.19 1.28
CA VAL A 612 5.62 -38.48 1.51
C VAL A 612 6.23 -38.48 2.90
N ALA A 613 5.97 -39.54 3.67
CA ALA A 613 6.73 -39.81 4.89
C ALA A 613 8.13 -40.32 4.54
N LEU A 614 9.16 -39.67 5.08
CA LEU A 614 10.57 -40.00 4.87
C LEU A 614 11.17 -40.82 6.03
N ALA A 615 10.64 -40.65 7.25
CA ALA A 615 11.00 -41.43 8.44
C ALA A 615 9.82 -41.45 9.43
N GLY A 616 9.80 -42.47 10.29
CA GLY A 616 8.73 -42.73 11.27
C GLY A 616 8.07 -44.09 11.03
N ASP A 617 7.03 -44.41 11.80
CA ASP A 617 6.31 -45.70 11.73
C ASP A 617 5.22 -45.74 10.63
N ASN A 618 5.19 -44.76 9.74
CA ASN A 618 4.12 -44.56 8.76
C ASN A 618 4.69 -44.42 7.33
N ASP A 619 4.20 -45.25 6.39
CA ASP A 619 4.55 -45.22 4.97
C ASP A 619 3.58 -44.36 4.12
N ALA A 620 2.91 -43.37 4.72
CA ALA A 620 1.91 -42.55 4.03
C ALA A 620 2.54 -41.73 2.90
N ALA A 621 2.04 -41.97 1.69
CA ALA A 621 2.31 -41.14 0.54
C ALA A 621 0.99 -40.77 -0.15
N ARG A 622 0.82 -39.48 -0.46
CA ARG A 622 -0.35 -38.97 -1.18
C ARG A 622 0.10 -38.09 -2.32
N MET A 623 -0.41 -38.36 -3.51
CA MET A 623 -0.21 -37.53 -4.69
C MET A 623 -1.56 -37.05 -5.22
N ALA A 624 -1.63 -35.82 -5.71
CA ALA A 624 -2.82 -35.26 -6.32
C ALA A 624 -2.45 -34.27 -7.43
N LEU A 625 -3.26 -34.22 -8.47
CA LEU A 625 -3.25 -33.24 -9.53
C LEU A 625 -4.68 -32.72 -9.70
N ILE A 626 -4.86 -31.42 -9.55
CA ILE A 626 -6.13 -30.72 -9.69
C ILE A 626 -6.01 -29.74 -10.84
N GLY A 627 -6.99 -29.74 -11.74
CA GLY A 627 -7.12 -28.77 -12.81
C GLY A 627 -8.43 -28.02 -12.71
N GLU A 628 -8.39 -26.69 -12.72
CA GLU A 628 -9.56 -25.82 -12.74
C GLU A 628 -9.60 -25.04 -14.05
N TRP A 629 -10.78 -24.98 -14.66
CA TRP A 629 -11.00 -24.29 -15.93
C TRP A 629 -12.22 -23.38 -15.86
N ALA A 630 -11.99 -22.09 -16.10
CA ALA A 630 -13.05 -21.09 -16.22
C ALA A 630 -13.69 -21.13 -17.62
N GLY A 631 -14.95 -21.55 -17.67
CA GLY A 631 -15.79 -21.57 -18.86
C GLY A 631 -16.48 -20.22 -19.14
N LYS A 632 -17.39 -20.20 -20.13
CA LYS A 632 -18.24 -19.04 -20.40
C LYS A 632 -19.40 -18.96 -19.39
N GLY A 633 -19.85 -17.75 -19.07
CA GLY A 633 -21.05 -17.50 -18.26
C GLY A 633 -20.92 -17.96 -16.81
N ASP A 634 -19.82 -17.59 -16.15
CA ASP A 634 -19.51 -17.91 -14.74
C ASP A 634 -19.62 -19.41 -14.41
N ALA A 635 -19.25 -20.25 -15.37
CA ALA A 635 -19.11 -21.69 -15.20
C ALA A 635 -17.65 -22.05 -14.89
N GLU A 636 -17.45 -22.97 -13.96
CA GLU A 636 -16.15 -23.48 -13.55
C GLU A 636 -16.15 -25.01 -13.54
N TRP A 637 -15.15 -25.59 -14.18
CA TRP A 637 -14.91 -27.04 -14.18
C TRP A 637 -13.71 -27.36 -13.33
N ARG A 638 -13.78 -28.46 -12.59
CA ARG A 638 -12.67 -28.98 -11.78
C ARG A 638 -12.44 -30.44 -12.11
N GLY A 639 -11.22 -30.81 -12.48
CA GLY A 639 -10.77 -32.20 -12.57
C GLY A 639 -9.80 -32.51 -11.44
N GLU A 640 -9.90 -33.69 -10.85
CA GLU A 640 -9.01 -34.15 -9.78
C GLU A 640 -8.54 -35.56 -10.08
N PHE A 641 -7.25 -35.80 -9.94
CA PHE A 641 -6.66 -37.13 -10.02
C PHE A 641 -5.69 -37.30 -8.86
N GLY A 642 -5.61 -38.47 -8.23
CA GLY A 642 -4.66 -38.67 -7.16
C GLY A 642 -4.45 -40.11 -6.77
N TYR A 643 -3.44 -40.34 -5.94
CA TYR A 643 -3.08 -41.64 -5.39
C TYR A 643 -2.87 -41.51 -3.89
N ASP A 644 -3.34 -42.50 -3.13
CA ASP A 644 -3.15 -42.60 -1.69
C ASP A 644 -2.58 -43.99 -1.36
N ARG A 645 -1.31 -44.02 -0.92
CA ARG A 645 -0.56 -45.24 -0.63
C ARG A 645 -1.07 -45.99 0.59
N GLY A 646 -1.68 -45.30 1.55
CA GLY A 646 -2.23 -45.92 2.78
C GLY A 646 -3.46 -46.79 2.50
N TYR A 647 -4.24 -46.41 1.49
CA TYR A 647 -5.38 -47.20 1.00
C TYR A 647 -5.06 -48.02 -0.25
N ASP A 648 -3.88 -47.78 -0.84
CA ASP A 648 -3.45 -48.26 -2.15
C ASP A 648 -4.51 -48.02 -3.23
N ARG A 649 -4.95 -46.76 -3.35
CA ARG A 649 -6.02 -46.39 -4.29
C ARG A 649 -5.71 -45.17 -5.11
N VAL A 650 -6.05 -45.24 -6.38
CA VAL A 650 -6.10 -44.11 -7.32
C VAL A 650 -7.51 -43.54 -7.31
N ARG A 651 -7.65 -42.22 -7.29
CA ARG A 651 -8.93 -41.51 -7.34
C ARG A 651 -8.97 -40.57 -8.54
N ALA A 652 -10.15 -40.45 -9.15
CA ALA A 652 -10.42 -39.52 -10.25
C ALA A 652 -11.78 -38.88 -10.03
N GLY A 653 -11.86 -37.55 -10.09
CA GLY A 653 -13.07 -36.79 -9.87
C GLY A 653 -13.26 -35.63 -10.84
N ILE A 654 -14.51 -35.26 -11.02
CA ILE A 654 -14.93 -34.12 -11.85
C ILE A 654 -15.98 -33.31 -11.11
N GLY A 655 -15.84 -31.99 -11.17
CA GLY A 655 -16.78 -31.02 -10.61
C GLY A 655 -17.18 -29.98 -11.62
N TYR A 656 -18.39 -29.48 -11.46
CA TYR A 656 -18.98 -28.41 -12.26
C TYR A 656 -19.71 -27.43 -11.35
N THR A 657 -19.36 -26.15 -11.43
CA THR A 657 -20.05 -25.05 -10.75
C THR A 657 -20.57 -24.07 -11.77
N ARG A 658 -21.80 -23.61 -11.59
CA ARG A 658 -22.37 -22.52 -12.40
C ARG A 658 -23.11 -21.53 -11.51
N ARG A 659 -22.73 -20.26 -11.62
CA ARG A 659 -23.45 -19.14 -11.00
C ARG A 659 -24.49 -18.59 -11.98
N PHE A 660 -25.76 -18.76 -11.66
CA PHE A 660 -26.87 -18.09 -12.34
C PHE A 660 -27.20 -16.81 -11.58
N ARG A 661 -27.98 -15.90 -12.16
CA ARG A 661 -28.38 -14.65 -11.49
C ARG A 661 -29.14 -14.84 -10.16
N ARG A 662 -29.84 -15.97 -10.00
CA ARG A 662 -30.74 -16.24 -8.85
C ARG A 662 -30.21 -17.28 -7.87
N PHE A 663 -29.25 -18.08 -8.28
CA PHE A 663 -28.69 -19.18 -7.48
C PHE A 663 -27.38 -19.67 -8.08
N GLN A 664 -26.58 -20.36 -7.28
CA GLN A 664 -25.39 -21.09 -7.70
C GLN A 664 -25.64 -22.59 -7.50
N LEU A 665 -25.26 -23.38 -8.51
CA LEU A 665 -25.33 -24.83 -8.48
C LEU A 665 -23.93 -25.42 -8.65
N SER A 666 -23.56 -26.35 -7.79
CA SER A 666 -22.28 -27.06 -7.84
C SER A 666 -22.51 -28.57 -7.73
N GLY A 667 -21.93 -29.34 -8.64
CA GLY A 667 -21.90 -30.80 -8.58
C GLY A 667 -20.46 -31.31 -8.57
N PHE A 668 -20.21 -32.43 -7.89
CA PHE A 668 -18.92 -33.11 -7.88
C PHE A 668 -19.12 -34.62 -7.80
N GLY A 669 -18.35 -35.38 -8.57
CA GLY A 669 -18.31 -36.84 -8.51
C GLY A 669 -16.86 -37.33 -8.51
N GLU A 670 -16.58 -38.39 -7.75
CA GLU A 670 -15.27 -39.04 -7.65
C GLU A 670 -15.45 -40.56 -7.64
N VAL A 671 -14.53 -41.26 -8.30
CA VAL A 671 -14.40 -42.71 -8.30
C VAL A 671 -12.99 -43.11 -7.91
N ALA A 672 -12.83 -44.24 -7.23
CA ALA A 672 -11.55 -44.79 -6.83
C ALA A 672 -11.32 -46.20 -7.37
N SER A 673 -10.06 -46.60 -7.55
CA SER A 673 -9.65 -47.90 -8.09
C SER A 673 -10.05 -49.09 -7.22
N ASP A 674 -10.33 -48.85 -5.94
CA ASP A 674 -10.84 -49.87 -5.02
C ASP A 674 -12.35 -50.10 -5.18
N GLY A 675 -13.04 -49.31 -6.02
CA GLY A 675 -14.49 -49.35 -6.23
C GLY A 675 -15.27 -48.36 -5.36
N SER A 676 -14.60 -47.53 -4.57
CA SER A 676 -15.24 -46.47 -3.80
C SER A 676 -15.75 -45.36 -4.74
N VAL A 677 -16.92 -44.80 -4.44
CA VAL A 677 -17.52 -43.71 -5.22
C VAL A 677 -18.07 -42.63 -4.29
N ALA A 678 -17.95 -41.38 -4.69
CA ALA A 678 -18.54 -40.24 -4.01
C ALA A 678 -19.21 -39.31 -5.02
N ALA A 679 -20.38 -38.77 -4.65
CA ALA A 679 -21.06 -37.75 -5.44
C ALA A 679 -21.67 -36.71 -4.50
N SER A 680 -21.68 -35.45 -4.90
CA SER A 680 -22.32 -34.38 -4.15
C SER A 680 -22.91 -33.32 -5.08
N LEU A 681 -23.99 -32.70 -4.59
CA LEU A 681 -24.69 -31.57 -5.20
C LEU A 681 -24.87 -30.49 -4.13
N SER A 682 -24.63 -29.24 -4.48
CA SER A 682 -24.80 -28.08 -3.61
C SER A 682 -25.56 -26.98 -4.35
N LEU A 683 -26.53 -26.38 -3.66
CA LEU A 683 -27.34 -25.27 -4.11
C LEU A 683 -27.17 -24.11 -3.13
N ALA A 684 -26.81 -22.94 -3.63
CA ALA A 684 -26.74 -21.71 -2.85
C ALA A 684 -27.62 -20.64 -3.49
N PHE A 685 -28.45 -19.98 -2.69
CA PHE A 685 -29.25 -18.84 -3.13
C PHE A 685 -29.56 -17.95 -1.94
N SER A 686 -29.89 -16.70 -2.24
CA SER A 686 -30.33 -15.75 -1.24
C SER A 686 -31.64 -15.15 -1.67
N PHE A 687 -32.47 -14.74 -0.71
CA PHE A 687 -33.66 -13.97 -0.98
C PHE A 687 -33.82 -12.84 0.03
N GLY A 688 -34.43 -11.74 -0.42
CA GLY A 688 -34.57 -10.55 0.41
C GLY A 688 -35.60 -9.58 -0.16
N PRO A 689 -35.89 -8.48 0.55
CA PRO A 689 -36.87 -7.51 0.11
C PRO A 689 -36.42 -6.81 -1.18
N LYS A 690 -37.41 -6.46 -2.00
CA LYS A 690 -37.22 -5.52 -3.12
C LYS A 690 -37.50 -4.06 -2.70
N PRO A 691 -36.89 -3.09 -3.38
CA PRO A 691 -37.17 -1.65 -3.24
C PRO A 691 -38.63 -1.20 -3.33
N ASP A 692 -39.37 -1.83 -4.25
CA ASP A 692 -40.74 -1.52 -4.67
C ASP A 692 -41.78 -2.42 -3.98
N GLY A 693 -41.33 -3.31 -3.10
CA GLY A 693 -42.15 -4.30 -2.42
C GLY A 693 -42.02 -5.72 -2.98
N GLY A 694 -42.27 -6.70 -2.13
CA GLY A 694 -42.10 -8.12 -2.46
C GLY A 694 -40.66 -8.62 -2.29
N TRP A 695 -40.36 -9.74 -2.93
CA TRP A 695 -39.15 -10.52 -2.70
C TRP A 695 -38.34 -10.71 -3.98
N ARG A 696 -37.01 -10.74 -3.84
CA ARG A 696 -36.08 -11.10 -4.91
C ARG A 696 -35.23 -12.29 -4.51
N LEU A 697 -34.79 -13.03 -5.52
CA LEU A 697 -33.75 -14.06 -5.41
C LEU A 697 -32.44 -13.53 -6.01
N SER A 698 -31.32 -13.90 -5.42
CA SER A 698 -29.97 -13.57 -5.86
C SER A 698 -29.04 -14.76 -5.65
N SER A 699 -28.04 -14.93 -6.51
CA SER A 699 -26.88 -15.77 -6.22
C SER A 699 -25.91 -15.13 -5.23
N GLU A 700 -25.96 -13.80 -5.10
CA GLU A 700 -25.15 -13.06 -4.13
C GLU A 700 -25.74 -13.17 -2.73
N LYS A 701 -24.89 -13.12 -1.71
CA LYS A 701 -25.33 -13.13 -0.30
C LYS A 701 -26.01 -11.81 0.04
N LEU A 702 -27.20 -11.88 0.63
CA LEU A 702 -28.02 -10.73 0.98
C LEU A 702 -28.12 -10.52 2.49
N ALA A 703 -28.19 -11.60 3.27
CA ALA A 703 -28.32 -11.52 4.73
C ALA A 703 -26.98 -11.18 5.40
N SER A 704 -25.89 -11.78 4.95
CA SER A 704 -24.55 -11.55 5.51
C SER A 704 -23.81 -10.35 4.93
N ARG A 705 -24.41 -9.62 3.98
CA ARG A 705 -23.82 -8.47 3.29
C ARG A 705 -24.74 -7.27 3.37
N GLY A 706 -24.16 -6.09 3.17
CA GLY A 706 -24.92 -4.86 3.00
C GLY A 706 -25.37 -4.65 1.55
N GLN A 707 -26.44 -3.87 1.40
CA GLN A 707 -27.03 -3.58 0.10
C GLN A 707 -27.26 -2.07 -0.01
N VAL A 708 -27.10 -1.52 -1.21
CA VAL A 708 -27.47 -0.14 -1.54
C VAL A 708 -28.46 -0.15 -2.68
N LEU A 709 -29.55 0.59 -2.50
CA LEU A 709 -30.45 0.97 -3.59
C LEU A 709 -30.14 2.41 -3.96
N ALA A 710 -29.68 2.64 -5.18
CA ALA A 710 -29.50 3.97 -5.72
C ALA A 710 -30.69 4.35 -6.58
N ASP A 711 -31.23 5.54 -6.33
CA ASP A 711 -32.24 6.20 -7.15
C ASP A 711 -31.56 7.37 -7.89
N ILE A 712 -31.55 7.32 -9.22
CA ILE A 712 -30.92 8.32 -10.10
C ILE A 712 -31.99 9.00 -10.93
N PHE A 713 -31.97 10.33 -10.93
CA PHE A 713 -32.95 11.17 -11.61
C PHE A 713 -32.28 12.46 -12.09
N LEU A 714 -32.87 13.07 -13.10
CA LEU A 714 -32.51 14.40 -13.56
C LEU A 714 -33.15 15.43 -12.63
N ASP A 715 -32.32 16.12 -11.87
CA ASP A 715 -32.66 17.20 -10.96
C ASP A 715 -32.72 18.51 -11.75
N ASP A 716 -33.91 18.82 -12.26
CA ASP A 716 -34.14 19.97 -13.14
C ASP A 716 -34.11 21.30 -12.37
N ASN A 717 -34.38 21.28 -11.06
CA ASN A 717 -34.46 22.48 -10.22
C ASN A 717 -33.22 22.69 -9.33
N GLY A 718 -32.34 21.70 -9.23
CA GLY A 718 -31.08 21.74 -8.48
C GLY A 718 -31.23 21.58 -6.96
N ASP A 719 -32.35 21.07 -6.46
CA ASP A 719 -32.63 20.94 -5.02
C ASP A 719 -32.14 19.62 -4.40
N GLY A 720 -31.68 18.67 -5.23
CA GLY A 720 -31.15 17.38 -4.84
C GLY A 720 -32.19 16.37 -4.34
N VAL A 721 -33.49 16.69 -4.41
CA VAL A 721 -34.60 15.89 -3.92
C VAL A 721 -35.51 15.50 -5.08
N ARG A 722 -35.69 14.21 -5.32
CA ARG A 722 -36.57 13.75 -6.40
C ARG A 722 -38.03 14.22 -6.23
N GLN A 723 -38.53 14.99 -7.18
CA GLN A 723 -39.90 15.53 -7.20
C GLN A 723 -40.79 14.92 -8.30
N PRO A 724 -42.13 15.00 -8.17
CA PRO A 724 -43.07 14.65 -9.24
C PRO A 724 -42.90 15.58 -10.46
N GLY A 725 -42.36 15.06 -11.55
CA GLY A 725 -42.07 15.82 -12.78
C GLY A 725 -40.65 15.60 -13.28
N GLU A 726 -39.75 15.21 -12.39
CA GLU A 726 -38.35 14.92 -12.72
C GLU A 726 -38.20 13.51 -13.31
N SER A 727 -37.37 13.44 -14.36
CA SER A 727 -37.19 12.21 -15.14
C SER A 727 -36.23 11.26 -14.43
N ALA A 728 -36.61 9.99 -14.35
CA ALA A 728 -35.69 8.94 -13.90
C ALA A 728 -34.65 8.65 -14.98
N MET A 729 -33.41 8.35 -14.58
CA MET A 729 -32.32 8.09 -15.54
C MET A 729 -31.96 6.61 -15.61
N ALA A 730 -32.26 5.98 -16.74
CA ALA A 730 -31.92 4.59 -17.02
C ALA A 730 -30.54 4.43 -17.67
N GLY A 731 -29.92 3.26 -17.52
CA GLY A 731 -28.66 2.92 -18.18
C GLY A 731 -27.42 3.56 -17.56
N VAL A 732 -27.52 4.13 -16.36
CA VAL A 732 -26.40 4.73 -15.63
C VAL A 732 -25.71 3.64 -14.78
N PRO A 733 -24.44 3.31 -15.04
CA PRO A 733 -23.71 2.35 -14.22
C PRO A 733 -23.21 3.00 -12.92
N LEU A 734 -23.20 2.21 -11.86
CA LEU A 734 -22.83 2.67 -10.52
C LEU A 734 -21.52 2.06 -10.06
N THR A 735 -20.82 2.81 -9.20
CA THR A 735 -19.60 2.39 -8.54
C THR A 735 -19.79 2.41 -7.02
N ALA A 736 -19.19 1.43 -6.34
CA ALA A 736 -19.13 1.34 -4.89
C ALA A 736 -17.70 1.02 -4.47
N GLY A 737 -16.87 2.06 -4.33
CA GLY A 737 -15.42 1.90 -4.15
C GLY A 737 -14.79 1.13 -5.32
N ARG A 738 -14.32 -0.10 -5.08
CA ARG A 738 -13.75 -1.00 -6.12
C ARG A 738 -14.74 -2.01 -6.69
N VAL A 739 -15.97 -2.03 -6.17
CA VAL A 739 -17.05 -2.91 -6.65
C VAL A 739 -17.84 -2.13 -7.71
N HIS A 740 -17.90 -2.66 -8.93
CA HIS A 740 -18.83 -2.17 -9.93
C HIS A 740 -20.18 -2.84 -9.69
N ALA A 741 -21.26 -2.08 -9.85
CA ALA A 741 -22.59 -2.67 -9.84
C ALA A 741 -22.74 -3.64 -11.03
N ASP A 742 -23.32 -4.82 -10.79
CA ASP A 742 -23.54 -5.83 -11.84
C ASP A 742 -24.54 -5.37 -12.92
N ALA A 743 -25.33 -4.33 -12.64
CA ALA A 743 -26.32 -3.77 -13.56
C ALA A 743 -26.39 -2.24 -13.45
N ALA A 744 -26.57 -1.59 -14.61
CA ALA A 744 -26.92 -0.17 -14.70
C ALA A 744 -28.37 0.09 -14.24
N THR A 745 -28.74 1.36 -14.04
CA THR A 745 -30.11 1.73 -13.64
C THR A 745 -31.17 1.25 -14.62
N ASP A 746 -32.31 0.85 -14.07
CA ASP A 746 -33.49 0.45 -14.84
C ASP A 746 -34.30 1.67 -15.35
N ALA A 747 -35.45 1.40 -15.99
CA ALA A 747 -36.34 2.45 -16.52
C ALA A 747 -36.92 3.38 -15.43
N ALA A 748 -36.93 2.95 -14.16
CA ALA A 748 -37.33 3.77 -13.03
C ALA A 748 -36.16 4.53 -12.40
N GLY A 749 -34.96 4.45 -13.00
CA GLY A 749 -33.74 5.09 -12.52
C GLY A 749 -33.13 4.38 -11.32
N GLN A 750 -33.48 3.12 -11.08
CA GLN A 750 -33.08 2.39 -9.88
C GLN A 750 -32.01 1.36 -10.20
N ALA A 751 -31.01 1.23 -9.33
CA ALA A 751 -30.06 0.13 -9.37
C ALA A 751 -29.70 -0.35 -7.96
N MET A 752 -29.49 -1.66 -7.83
CA MET A 752 -29.10 -2.31 -6.59
C MET A 752 -27.62 -2.68 -6.65
N ILE A 753 -26.89 -2.38 -5.58
CA ILE A 753 -25.51 -2.80 -5.35
C ILE A 753 -25.52 -3.77 -4.18
N ASP A 754 -25.21 -5.03 -4.49
CA ASP A 754 -25.16 -6.13 -3.53
C ASP A 754 -23.72 -6.40 -3.07
N GLY A 755 -23.56 -7.28 -2.08
CA GLY A 755 -22.25 -7.81 -1.70
C GLY A 755 -21.35 -6.83 -0.93
N LEU A 756 -21.89 -5.69 -0.48
CA LEU A 756 -21.11 -4.68 0.23
C LEU A 756 -20.66 -5.19 1.61
N GLU A 757 -19.43 -4.85 1.98
CA GLU A 757 -18.86 -5.21 3.28
C GLU A 757 -19.57 -4.43 4.40
N PRO A 758 -20.20 -5.13 5.37
CA PRO A 758 -20.91 -4.45 6.45
C PRO A 758 -19.99 -3.61 7.33
N PHE A 759 -20.51 -2.47 7.81
CA PHE A 759 -19.85 -1.52 8.71
C PHE A 759 -18.60 -0.82 8.12
N ARG A 760 -18.28 -1.07 6.86
CA ARG A 760 -17.25 -0.38 6.09
C ARG A 760 -17.83 0.81 5.33
N PRO A 761 -17.37 2.05 5.56
CA PRO A 761 -17.77 3.17 4.72
C PRO A 761 -17.37 2.94 3.26
N VAL A 762 -18.33 3.04 2.36
CA VAL A 762 -18.12 2.92 0.91
C VAL A 762 -18.76 4.11 0.20
N MET A 763 -18.02 4.73 -0.72
CA MET A 763 -18.56 5.77 -1.58
C MET A 763 -19.34 5.14 -2.72
N ILE A 764 -20.60 5.52 -2.85
CA ILE A 764 -21.47 5.21 -3.97
C ILE A 764 -21.41 6.39 -4.94
N GLY A 765 -20.97 6.13 -6.16
CA GLY A 765 -20.79 7.15 -7.18
C GLY A 765 -21.19 6.66 -8.56
N ILE A 766 -20.95 7.53 -9.54
CA ILE A 766 -21.21 7.27 -10.96
C ILE A 766 -19.91 7.48 -11.71
N ASP A 767 -19.61 6.60 -12.66
CA ASP A 767 -18.49 6.82 -13.57
C ASP A 767 -18.94 7.78 -14.69
N ALA A 768 -18.51 9.03 -14.63
CA ALA A 768 -18.92 10.08 -15.57
C ALA A 768 -18.64 9.73 -17.03
N GLY A 769 -17.54 9.00 -17.31
CA GLY A 769 -17.18 8.60 -18.67
C GLY A 769 -18.08 7.53 -19.29
N SER A 770 -18.97 6.94 -18.48
CA SER A 770 -19.90 5.89 -18.89
C SER A 770 -21.35 6.36 -18.99
N LEU A 771 -21.58 7.67 -18.82
CA LEU A 771 -22.90 8.26 -18.93
C LEU A 771 -23.40 8.23 -20.39
N PRO A 772 -24.71 7.94 -20.62
CA PRO A 772 -25.28 7.93 -21.97
C PRO A 772 -25.29 9.31 -22.65
N ASP A 773 -25.40 10.39 -21.87
CA ASP A 773 -25.44 11.78 -22.35
C ASP A 773 -24.28 12.57 -21.74
N PRO A 774 -23.34 13.11 -22.54
CA PRO A 774 -22.22 13.91 -22.04
C PRO A 774 -22.66 15.28 -21.47
N TYR A 775 -23.87 15.75 -21.79
CA TYR A 775 -24.45 16.98 -21.22
C TYR A 775 -25.21 16.71 -19.92
N VAL A 776 -24.95 15.58 -19.27
CA VAL A 776 -25.51 15.24 -17.96
C VAL A 776 -24.36 14.77 -17.08
N GLN A 777 -24.35 15.23 -15.83
CA GLN A 777 -23.34 14.84 -14.85
C GLN A 777 -23.94 14.70 -13.46
N SER A 778 -23.24 14.00 -12.57
CA SER A 778 -23.65 13.91 -11.17
C SER A 778 -23.45 15.26 -10.47
N ALA A 779 -24.45 15.75 -9.73
CA ALA A 779 -24.32 16.98 -8.96
C ALA A 779 -23.37 16.82 -7.74
N LEU A 780 -23.18 15.57 -7.31
CA LEU A 780 -22.32 15.18 -6.19
C LEU A 780 -21.19 14.27 -6.67
N PRO A 781 -19.97 14.37 -6.10
CA PRO A 781 -18.90 13.40 -6.38
C PRO A 781 -19.27 11.96 -5.99
N GLY A 782 -20.18 11.81 -5.02
CA GLY A 782 -20.69 10.53 -4.53
C GLY A 782 -21.30 10.68 -3.14
N ILE A 783 -21.90 9.61 -2.64
CA ILE A 783 -22.51 9.53 -1.30
C ILE A 783 -21.88 8.38 -0.54
N VAL A 784 -21.46 8.62 0.69
CA VAL A 784 -20.87 7.58 1.52
C VAL A 784 -21.95 6.85 2.30
N VAL A 785 -21.92 5.52 2.21
CA VAL A 785 -22.84 4.62 2.93
C VAL A 785 -22.01 3.73 3.86
N THR A 786 -22.54 3.51 5.06
CA THR A 786 -22.06 2.44 5.96
C THR A 786 -23.07 1.29 5.91
N PRO A 787 -22.82 0.22 5.13
CA PRO A 787 -23.79 -0.84 4.92
C PRO A 787 -24.02 -1.64 6.21
N ARG A 788 -25.22 -2.19 6.39
CA ARG A 788 -25.52 -3.15 7.48
C ARG A 788 -25.98 -4.48 6.89
N PRO A 789 -25.69 -5.62 7.54
CA PRO A 789 -26.10 -6.93 7.05
C PRO A 789 -27.62 -7.00 6.84
N GLY A 790 -28.06 -7.55 5.71
CA GLY A 790 -29.49 -7.76 5.42
C GLY A 790 -30.30 -6.51 5.13
N VAL A 791 -29.67 -5.34 5.12
CA VAL A 791 -30.34 -4.04 5.00
C VAL A 791 -29.97 -3.35 3.69
N ALA A 792 -30.99 -3.02 2.90
CA ALA A 792 -30.87 -2.12 1.76
C ALA A 792 -30.96 -0.66 2.21
N THR A 793 -29.86 0.07 2.05
CA THR A 793 -29.81 1.53 2.28
C THR A 793 -30.13 2.25 0.98
N ARG A 794 -31.17 3.09 0.99
CA ARG A 794 -31.54 3.92 -0.16
C ARG A 794 -30.65 5.15 -0.21
N VAL A 795 -30.08 5.43 -1.37
CA VAL A 795 -29.32 6.65 -1.70
C VAL A 795 -29.91 7.29 -2.93
N THR A 796 -29.84 8.61 -2.99
CA THR A 796 -30.44 9.40 -4.06
C THR A 796 -29.33 10.21 -4.70
N LEU A 797 -29.06 9.99 -5.97
CA LEU A 797 -27.98 10.64 -6.73
C LEU A 797 -28.62 11.56 -7.78
N PRO A 798 -28.69 12.88 -7.52
CA PRO A 798 -29.20 13.84 -8.49
C PRO A 798 -28.21 14.03 -9.64
N MET A 799 -28.73 13.98 -10.85
CA MET A 799 -28.01 14.31 -12.07
C MET A 799 -28.44 15.70 -12.52
N VAL A 800 -27.50 16.55 -12.87
CA VAL A 800 -27.78 17.88 -13.39
C VAL A 800 -27.39 17.94 -14.85
N ALA A 801 -28.18 18.68 -15.61
CA ALA A 801 -27.79 19.04 -16.96
C ALA A 801 -26.55 19.93 -16.92
N ALA A 802 -25.62 19.64 -17.81
CA ALA A 802 -24.35 20.30 -17.94
C ALA A 802 -24.23 20.91 -19.34
N GLY A 803 -23.55 22.03 -19.40
CA GLY A 803 -23.19 22.74 -20.60
C GLY A 803 -21.69 22.93 -20.70
N GLU A 804 -21.30 23.70 -21.70
CA GLU A 804 -19.91 24.04 -21.98
C GLU A 804 -19.79 25.56 -22.12
N ILE A 805 -18.70 26.13 -21.61
CA ILE A 805 -18.37 27.54 -21.83
C ILE A 805 -17.02 27.58 -22.55
N GLU A 806 -17.01 28.12 -23.77
CA GLU A 806 -15.82 28.19 -24.62
C GLU A 806 -15.52 29.63 -25.05
N GLY A 807 -14.24 29.93 -25.27
CA GLY A 807 -13.80 31.23 -25.77
C GLY A 807 -12.36 31.21 -26.25
N MET A 808 -11.89 32.36 -26.75
CA MET A 808 -10.50 32.55 -27.15
C MET A 808 -9.90 33.74 -26.40
N ALA A 809 -8.84 33.52 -25.64
CA ALA A 809 -8.09 34.58 -24.96
C ALA A 809 -7.06 35.20 -25.92
N LEU A 810 -7.29 36.45 -26.31
CA LEU A 810 -6.42 37.22 -27.21
C LEU A 810 -5.90 38.47 -26.50
N ARG A 811 -4.69 38.91 -26.84
CA ARG A 811 -4.23 40.27 -26.48
C ARG A 811 -4.97 41.32 -27.30
N ASP A 812 -4.91 42.57 -26.87
CA ASP A 812 -5.48 43.78 -27.53
C ASP A 812 -4.90 44.10 -28.94
N GLY A 813 -4.33 43.10 -29.64
CA GLY A 813 -3.87 43.13 -31.02
C GLY A 813 -4.08 41.81 -31.77
N GLY A 814 -4.93 40.91 -31.24
CA GLY A 814 -5.32 39.65 -31.89
C GLY A 814 -4.37 38.46 -31.70
N GLN A 815 -3.29 38.61 -30.93
CA GLN A 815 -2.37 37.51 -30.62
C GLN A 815 -2.94 36.61 -29.53
N ALA A 816 -2.98 35.30 -29.78
CA ALA A 816 -3.37 34.27 -28.82
C ALA A 816 -2.50 34.28 -27.56
N ILE A 817 -3.10 33.94 -26.42
CA ILE A 817 -2.42 33.81 -25.12
C ILE A 817 -2.48 32.34 -24.70
N GLU A 818 -1.33 31.66 -24.69
CA GLU A 818 -1.19 30.30 -24.19
C GLU A 818 -0.92 30.28 -22.67
N GLY A 819 -1.47 29.28 -21.97
CA GLY A 819 -1.19 29.04 -20.55
C GLY A 819 -1.81 30.08 -19.61
N LEU A 820 -2.81 30.84 -20.06
CA LEU A 820 -3.57 31.75 -19.21
C LEU A 820 -4.53 30.94 -18.35
N GLY A 821 -4.37 31.00 -17.03
CA GLY A 821 -5.33 30.45 -16.08
C GLY A 821 -6.62 31.25 -16.10
N LEU A 822 -7.76 30.55 -16.24
CA LEU A 822 -9.10 31.10 -16.08
C LEU A 822 -9.84 30.36 -14.96
N GLU A 823 -10.64 31.10 -14.21
CA GLU A 823 -11.50 30.62 -13.13
C GLU A 823 -12.96 30.83 -13.52
N LEU A 824 -13.79 29.79 -13.32
CA LEU A 824 -15.23 29.87 -13.44
C LEU A 824 -15.85 30.04 -12.05
N ILE A 825 -16.52 31.17 -11.82
CA ILE A 825 -17.07 31.55 -10.52
C ILE A 825 -18.59 31.44 -10.56
N ASP A 826 -19.19 30.77 -9.58
CA ASP A 826 -20.65 30.68 -9.44
C ASP A 826 -21.29 31.95 -8.86
N ALA A 827 -22.62 31.97 -8.78
CA ALA A 827 -23.39 33.08 -8.22
C ALA A 827 -23.11 33.34 -6.72
N GLU A 828 -22.58 32.35 -5.99
CA GLU A 828 -22.17 32.48 -4.58
C GLU A 828 -20.73 32.97 -4.42
N GLY A 829 -20.03 33.27 -5.52
CA GLY A 829 -18.65 33.75 -5.51
C GLY A 829 -17.60 32.66 -5.33
N ARG A 830 -17.96 31.37 -5.45
CA ARG A 830 -17.04 30.24 -5.32
C ARG A 830 -16.48 29.85 -6.67
N VAL A 831 -15.19 29.51 -6.71
CA VAL A 831 -14.56 28.94 -7.91
C VAL A 831 -15.04 27.50 -8.09
N ARG A 832 -15.73 27.22 -9.19
CA ARG A 832 -16.27 25.90 -9.53
C ARG A 832 -15.36 25.08 -10.42
N ALA A 833 -14.63 25.74 -11.31
CA ALA A 833 -13.68 25.10 -12.21
C ALA A 833 -12.55 26.07 -12.54
N THR A 834 -11.40 25.52 -12.91
CA THR A 834 -10.29 26.26 -13.49
C THR A 834 -9.83 25.58 -14.76
N THR A 835 -9.36 26.35 -15.73
CA THR A 835 -8.82 25.84 -16.99
C THR A 835 -7.63 26.70 -17.42
N LEU A 836 -6.86 26.19 -18.38
CA LEU A 836 -5.76 26.90 -19.01
C LEU A 836 -6.08 27.09 -20.49
N SER A 837 -5.70 28.23 -21.05
CA SER A 837 -5.78 28.41 -22.49
C SER A 837 -4.71 27.59 -23.23
N GLU A 838 -5.09 27.05 -24.38
CA GLU A 838 -4.21 26.31 -25.29
C GLU A 838 -3.33 27.24 -26.16
N PHE A 839 -2.51 26.66 -27.03
CA PHE A 839 -1.53 27.39 -27.86
C PHE A 839 -2.15 28.44 -28.79
N ASP A 840 -3.39 28.24 -29.22
CA ASP A 840 -4.17 29.15 -30.06
C ASP A 840 -5.06 30.10 -29.24
N GLY A 841 -4.94 30.07 -27.91
CA GLY A 841 -5.71 30.89 -26.98
C GLY A 841 -7.09 30.33 -26.68
N TYR A 842 -7.48 29.19 -27.25
CA TYR A 842 -8.75 28.53 -26.94
C TYR A 842 -8.79 28.07 -25.49
N PHE A 843 -9.93 28.22 -24.84
CA PHE A 843 -10.20 27.63 -23.53
C PHE A 843 -11.61 27.05 -23.49
N LEU A 844 -11.76 25.99 -22.70
CA LEU A 844 -13.02 25.28 -22.54
C LEU A 844 -13.22 24.93 -21.06
N PHE A 845 -14.42 25.24 -20.56
CA PHE A 845 -14.97 24.66 -19.36
C PHE A 845 -16.01 23.61 -19.78
N GLU A 846 -15.68 22.34 -19.58
CA GLU A 846 -16.59 21.21 -19.80
C GLU A 846 -17.39 20.90 -18.54
N GLY A 847 -18.57 20.30 -18.70
CA GLY A 847 -19.36 19.84 -17.55
C GLY A 847 -19.78 21.00 -16.63
N VAL A 848 -20.19 22.14 -17.18
CA VAL A 848 -20.65 23.29 -16.38
C VAL A 848 -22.14 23.12 -16.08
N PRO A 849 -22.57 22.95 -14.81
CA PRO A 849 -24.01 22.89 -14.50
C PRO A 849 -24.75 24.12 -15.05
N TYR A 850 -26.02 23.99 -15.40
CA TYR A 850 -26.79 25.17 -15.84
C TYR A 850 -26.92 26.21 -14.72
N GLY A 851 -26.75 27.47 -15.06
CA GLY A 851 -26.71 28.54 -14.06
C GLY A 851 -26.04 29.81 -14.56
N ARG A 852 -25.76 30.72 -13.63
CA ARG A 852 -25.07 31.99 -13.92
C ARG A 852 -23.65 31.92 -13.39
N TYR A 853 -22.70 32.21 -14.25
CA TYR A 853 -21.28 32.16 -13.95
C TYR A 853 -20.58 33.43 -14.40
N THR A 854 -19.43 33.68 -13.77
CA THR A 854 -18.49 34.71 -14.17
C THR A 854 -17.15 34.05 -14.45
N VAL A 855 -16.63 34.19 -15.66
CA VAL A 855 -15.27 33.78 -16.02
C VAL A 855 -14.32 34.92 -15.68
N ARG A 856 -13.31 34.65 -14.87
CA ARG A 856 -12.27 35.61 -14.44
C ARG A 856 -10.89 35.04 -14.75
N LEU A 857 -9.89 35.90 -14.88
CA LEU A 857 -8.49 35.46 -14.95
C LEU A 857 -8.00 34.98 -13.57
N ASP A 858 -7.22 33.89 -13.54
CA ASP A 858 -6.44 33.54 -12.35
C ASP A 858 -5.47 34.68 -12.03
N ARG A 859 -5.41 35.08 -10.76
CA ARG A 859 -4.61 36.24 -10.34
C ARG A 859 -3.12 36.02 -10.56
N THR A 860 -2.66 34.78 -10.42
CA THR A 860 -1.25 34.42 -10.57
C THR A 860 -0.84 34.47 -12.03
N SER A 861 -1.62 33.83 -12.91
CA SER A 861 -1.43 33.90 -14.36
C SER A 861 -1.58 35.32 -14.89
N ALA A 862 -2.57 36.08 -14.43
CA ALA A 862 -2.76 37.48 -14.83
C ALA A 862 -1.57 38.36 -14.43
N ALA A 863 -1.03 38.21 -13.21
CA ALA A 863 0.15 38.92 -12.76
C ALA A 863 1.40 38.54 -13.57
N ALA A 864 1.62 37.25 -13.82
CA ALA A 864 2.73 36.76 -14.63
C ALA A 864 2.68 37.29 -16.08
N LEU A 865 1.49 37.36 -16.66
CA LEU A 865 1.25 37.80 -18.04
C LEU A 865 0.98 39.31 -18.17
N ARG A 866 1.00 40.06 -17.06
CA ARG A 866 0.71 41.51 -16.99
C ARG A 866 -0.64 41.90 -17.58
N LEU A 867 -1.65 41.09 -17.31
CA LEU A 867 -3.03 41.33 -17.70
C LEU A 867 -3.80 41.96 -16.53
N ASP A 868 -4.85 42.71 -16.84
CA ASP A 868 -5.74 43.27 -15.81
C ASP A 868 -6.46 42.13 -15.04
N PRO A 869 -6.18 41.94 -13.73
CA PRO A 869 -6.81 40.89 -12.94
C PRO A 869 -8.31 41.18 -12.65
N GLY A 870 -8.80 42.39 -12.98
CA GLY A 870 -10.19 42.78 -12.87
C GLY A 870 -11.08 42.30 -14.02
N PHE A 871 -10.52 41.67 -15.07
CA PHE A 871 -11.31 41.16 -16.18
C PHE A 871 -12.29 40.07 -15.72
N ALA A 872 -13.56 40.26 -16.02
CA ALA A 872 -14.65 39.32 -15.74
C ALA A 872 -15.69 39.37 -16.85
N ILE A 873 -16.19 38.21 -17.27
CA ILE A 873 -17.27 38.10 -18.26
C ILE A 873 -18.34 37.12 -17.78
N PHE A 874 -19.60 37.45 -18.03
CA PHE A 874 -20.72 36.60 -17.62
C PHE A 874 -20.98 35.51 -18.66
N ALA A 875 -21.25 34.30 -18.18
CA ALA A 875 -21.65 33.16 -18.97
C ALA A 875 -22.84 32.48 -18.27
N SER A 876 -23.86 32.08 -19.02
CA SER A 876 -25.02 31.40 -18.45
C SER A 876 -25.45 30.24 -19.34
N PRO A 877 -24.86 29.05 -19.17
CA PRO A 877 -25.34 27.87 -19.86
C PRO A 877 -26.73 27.50 -19.32
N ASP A 878 -27.63 27.18 -20.23
CA ASP A 878 -28.99 26.74 -19.92
C ASP A 878 -29.49 25.70 -20.95
N ARG A 879 -30.72 25.24 -20.81
CA ARG A 879 -31.30 24.22 -21.69
C ARG A 879 -31.45 24.70 -23.15
N ALA A 880 -31.62 25.99 -23.39
CA ALA A 880 -31.75 26.57 -24.73
C ALA A 880 -30.37 26.86 -25.35
N ALA A 881 -29.37 27.18 -24.53
CA ALA A 881 -27.98 27.44 -24.90
C ALA A 881 -27.03 26.61 -24.02
N PRO A 882 -26.95 25.27 -24.23
CA PRO A 882 -26.08 24.41 -23.45
C PRO A 882 -24.60 24.70 -23.73
N ARG A 883 -24.28 25.27 -24.89
CA ARG A 883 -22.93 25.74 -25.23
C ARG A 883 -22.90 27.27 -25.30
N VAL A 884 -22.19 27.89 -24.38
CA VAL A 884 -21.98 29.34 -24.35
C VAL A 884 -20.65 29.68 -25.01
N ARG A 885 -20.74 30.34 -26.16
CA ARG A 885 -19.57 30.85 -26.88
C ARG A 885 -19.31 32.30 -26.48
N LEU A 886 -18.26 32.53 -25.72
CA LEU A 886 -17.83 33.88 -25.33
C LEU A 886 -17.11 34.62 -26.46
N GLY A 887 -16.65 33.89 -27.48
CA GLY A 887 -15.91 34.46 -28.60
C GLY A 887 -14.50 34.94 -28.21
N PRO A 888 -13.88 35.83 -29.01
CA PRO A 888 -12.56 36.38 -28.71
C PRO A 888 -12.64 37.41 -27.57
N LEU A 889 -11.94 37.12 -26.48
CA LEU A 889 -11.76 37.98 -25.32
C LEU A 889 -10.48 38.79 -25.50
N ALA A 890 -10.60 40.08 -25.85
CA ALA A 890 -9.47 40.99 -25.98
C ALA A 890 -9.03 41.50 -24.60
N LEU A 891 -7.90 40.98 -24.11
CA LEU A 891 -7.36 41.28 -22.79
C LEU A 891 -6.29 42.37 -22.87
N LYS A 892 -6.46 43.40 -22.05
CA LYS A 892 -5.57 44.57 -22.00
C LYS A 892 -4.31 44.26 -21.20
N LEU A 893 -3.17 44.67 -21.74
CA LEU A 893 -1.89 44.69 -21.04
C LEU A 893 -1.84 45.88 -20.07
N LEU A 894 -1.45 45.63 -18.83
CA LEU A 894 -1.17 46.68 -17.88
C LEU A 894 0.16 47.39 -18.25
N PRO A 895 0.18 48.74 -18.31
CA PRO A 895 1.40 49.48 -18.57
C PRO A 895 2.45 49.22 -17.50
N ARG A 896 3.72 49.29 -17.89
CA ARG A 896 4.91 48.86 -17.13
C ARG A 896 5.17 49.61 -15.80
N ALA A 897 4.27 50.50 -15.39
CA ALA A 897 4.36 51.28 -14.16
C ALA A 897 3.21 50.91 -13.22
N LEU A 898 3.42 49.85 -12.43
CA LEU A 898 2.88 49.61 -11.07
C LEU A 898 3.10 48.13 -10.70
N ALA A 899 4.35 47.79 -10.38
CA ALA A 899 4.71 46.61 -9.61
C ALA A 899 5.80 47.03 -8.62
N GLY A 900 5.37 47.65 -7.52
CA GLY A 900 6.20 47.83 -6.32
C GLY A 900 5.87 46.72 -5.31
N PRO A 901 6.84 46.24 -4.52
CA PRO A 901 6.64 45.14 -3.58
C PRO A 901 5.89 45.60 -2.32
N GLY A 902 4.94 44.78 -1.86
CA GLY A 902 4.53 44.66 -0.47
C GLY A 902 3.56 45.71 0.09
N ALA A 903 2.26 45.40 0.07
CA ALA A 903 1.34 45.91 1.08
C ALA A 903 1.24 44.84 2.18
N ALA A 904 1.85 45.12 3.32
CA ALA A 904 1.65 44.38 4.56
C ALA A 904 0.17 44.44 4.96
N ALA A 905 -0.34 43.31 5.46
CA ALA A 905 -1.62 43.25 6.15
C ALA A 905 -1.62 44.24 7.34
N PRO A 906 -2.73 44.94 7.63
CA PRO A 906 -2.81 45.72 8.85
C PRO A 906 -2.91 44.78 10.04
N ASP A 907 -2.02 45.01 11.01
CA ASP A 907 -2.03 44.38 12.33
C ASP A 907 -3.39 44.55 13.00
N GLY A 908 -3.98 43.43 13.42
CA GLY A 908 -5.16 43.44 14.28
C GLY A 908 -4.78 43.85 15.69
N GLU A 909 -5.16 45.06 16.09
CA GLU A 909 -5.13 45.51 17.48
C GLU A 909 -5.97 44.58 18.36
N ALA A 910 -5.31 43.99 19.35
CA ALA A 910 -5.94 43.40 20.52
C ALA A 910 -6.61 44.52 21.33
N SER A 911 -7.94 44.48 21.42
CA SER A 911 -8.67 45.22 22.44
C SER A 911 -8.84 44.34 23.67
N ASP A 912 -8.21 44.81 24.74
CA ASP A 912 -8.38 44.40 26.12
C ASP A 912 -9.84 44.61 26.56
N GLY A 913 -10.40 43.62 27.23
CA GLY A 913 -11.81 43.58 27.59
C GLY A 913 -12.16 42.37 28.45
N SER A 914 -11.62 42.32 29.66
CA SER A 914 -12.24 41.62 30.80
C SER A 914 -13.15 42.59 31.56
N PRO A 915 -14.14 42.13 32.34
CA PRO A 915 -14.38 40.76 32.84
C PRO A 915 -15.58 40.02 32.26
#